data_AF-A0A1Y2LYG9-F1
#
_entry.id   AF-A0A1Y2LYG9-F1
#
_cell.length_a   1.000
_cell.length_b   1.000
_cell.length_c   1.000
_cell.angle_alpha   90.00
_cell.angle_beta   90.00
_cell.angle_gamma   90.00
#
_symmetry.space_group_name_H-M   'P 1'
#
loop_
_entity.id
_entity.type
_entity.pdbx_description
1 polymer ?
#
loop_
_entity_poly.entity_id
_entity_poly.type
_entity_poly.pdbx_seq_one_letter_code
_entity_poly.pdbx_strand_id
1 'polypeptide(L)'
;MSWQPEEHTLQQLAQCLKDSLGGHDANARKNAEIMLRTARASPDFDKYLAYLFSRSQPPSGVDMDSTLFFQARAAAAIMLKNDVKQGLKTMDETTKSYIKNIIMVGLQDANKQMRLYAGNVITEVVRQGGIMGWPQILSDLINIISNTDGTVTQQAQEGAMSALLKICEDHRKALDKEYQGQRPLSFVFPKLLELTTSPNSRVRADAIAAINIFIPDKLQVVLANIDPLMQQLFSIASDSSEDVRKQVCRAFVHVADIAPEKMLPHMSGLVDYMVAQQRSKGDEELALDAAEFWLCVAEDERMRDHLGPYLAKIVPVLLESMIYSEDDVLRLEGEEEDYDRDDREQDIRPSFASNKAGRMTTNANGETVLTNGAGDDDLSDGEIEDFDDDDSFGDPEDAWNLRKCSAAALDVLAGVFHEAVFEATLPYLTNNLNHDEWPNRESAVLALGAIADGCMHVVQPHLPMLTPYLITLLQDPKPVVRKITCWTLGRYSGWAARLDPAGKQQFFEPIMDGILKKMLDSNKGVQEAAASAFAHLEEKANTQLAEYCPVIVQQFIQCFAMYKDKNMYILYDCVQTLAEHVGPALQQDELVAILMPALLQRWNKVSDHSREVIPLLECLSYVATALDAKFSQYAAGIFARCIGIILRNLQESQMAAENPGLEVPDKDFLITAVDLMSAMIQALPSQNSSQLVAGTPNFFQLLAICMSDSNNDVRQSAYALLGDCAICVFDQLQPSLPAILEILINQLEVSPAHVGHDESGYSVINNACWSVGEIAMQQKEGMQPYAERLLQKIGTILFDSKVPESLNENAAIALGRLGIGCAHTLSMHLAQIAPAFLRAISKVTWNDEKSHALQGFMQIVLANPGAMEQSLLEFFSLMATADRNFVIQSTGKQLRESFKQIIQQYKSMISDFDNFLNGLPADQQATFRELYSV
;
A
#
# COMPACT_ATOMS: atom_id res chain seq x y z
N MET A 1 55.00 -2.49 -7.75
CA MET A 1 55.10 -3.27 -8.99
C MET A 1 53.68 -3.62 -9.41
N SER A 2 53.31 -3.46 -10.69
CA SER A 2 52.00 -3.89 -11.18
C SER A 2 51.92 -5.42 -11.14
N TRP A 3 50.88 -5.98 -10.52
CA TRP A 3 50.60 -7.42 -10.54
C TRP A 3 50.50 -7.92 -11.98
N GLN A 4 51.01 -9.14 -12.25
CA GLN A 4 50.96 -9.79 -13.55
C GLN A 4 50.49 -11.24 -13.37
N PRO A 5 49.60 -11.76 -14.24
CA PRO A 5 49.13 -13.13 -14.15
C PRO A 5 50.21 -14.12 -14.57
N GLU A 6 50.20 -15.31 -13.97
CA GLU A 6 50.96 -16.46 -14.43
C GLU A 6 50.23 -17.13 -15.60
N GLU A 7 50.91 -17.32 -16.74
CA GLU A 7 50.29 -17.77 -18.00
C GLU A 7 49.53 -19.11 -17.87
N HIS A 8 50.13 -20.11 -17.21
CA HIS A 8 49.50 -21.43 -17.05
C HIS A 8 48.23 -21.36 -16.19
N THR A 9 48.30 -20.64 -15.07
CA THR A 9 47.17 -20.44 -14.15
C THR A 9 46.04 -19.67 -14.84
N LEU A 10 46.38 -18.66 -15.64
CA LEU A 10 45.43 -17.88 -16.43
C LEU A 10 44.71 -18.73 -17.47
N GLN A 11 45.44 -19.57 -18.22
CA GLN A 11 44.87 -20.47 -19.22
C GLN A 11 43.91 -21.48 -18.58
N GLN A 12 44.30 -22.08 -17.46
CA GLN A 12 43.47 -23.04 -16.74
C GLN A 12 42.19 -22.41 -16.20
N LEU A 13 42.29 -21.21 -15.62
CA LEU A 13 41.13 -20.49 -15.10
C LEU A 13 40.16 -20.09 -16.21
N ALA A 14 40.67 -19.56 -17.33
CA ALA A 14 39.84 -19.19 -18.48
C ALA A 14 39.03 -20.40 -18.98
N GLN A 15 39.65 -21.58 -19.05
CA GLN A 15 38.96 -22.82 -19.44
C GLN A 15 37.85 -23.19 -18.45
N CYS A 16 38.12 -23.17 -17.14
CA CYS A 16 37.13 -23.47 -16.12
C CYS A 16 35.93 -22.50 -16.17
N LEU A 17 36.19 -21.21 -16.36
CA LEU A 17 35.16 -20.17 -16.47
C LEU A 17 34.27 -20.35 -17.70
N LYS A 18 34.86 -20.71 -18.84
CA LYS A 18 34.08 -21.02 -20.05
C LYS A 18 33.22 -22.28 -19.86
N ASP A 19 33.75 -23.30 -19.19
CA ASP A 19 33.03 -24.56 -18.94
C ASP A 19 31.93 -24.43 -17.88
N SER A 20 31.99 -23.42 -16.99
CA SER A 20 30.92 -23.19 -16.00
C SER A 20 29.63 -22.63 -16.60
N LEU A 21 29.72 -21.90 -17.72
CA LEU A 21 28.56 -21.37 -18.46
C LEU A 21 28.17 -22.22 -19.68
N GLY A 22 28.91 -23.30 -19.98
CA GLY A 22 28.65 -24.15 -21.15
C GLY A 22 27.45 -25.10 -20.97
N GLY A 23 26.35 -24.85 -21.68
CA GLY A 23 25.10 -25.62 -21.57
C GLY A 23 25.09 -27.04 -22.15
N HIS A 24 26.20 -27.52 -22.74
CA HIS A 24 26.23 -28.78 -23.51
C HIS A 24 26.91 -29.97 -22.82
N ASP A 25 27.66 -29.78 -21.72
CA ASP A 25 28.37 -30.86 -21.02
C ASP A 25 28.28 -30.72 -19.49
N ALA A 26 27.38 -31.50 -18.88
CA ALA A 26 27.17 -31.51 -17.43
C ALA A 26 28.40 -31.98 -16.63
N ASN A 27 29.26 -32.82 -17.21
CA ASN A 27 30.48 -33.28 -16.54
C ASN A 27 31.55 -32.18 -16.54
N ALA A 28 31.69 -31.45 -17.66
CA ALA A 28 32.57 -30.29 -17.73
C ALA A 28 32.16 -29.20 -16.72
N ARG A 29 30.86 -28.90 -16.60
CA ARG A 29 30.35 -27.93 -15.62
C ARG A 29 30.65 -28.35 -14.18
N LYS A 30 30.38 -29.61 -13.82
CA LYS A 30 30.66 -30.14 -12.47
C LYS A 30 32.15 -30.12 -12.14
N ASN A 31 33.01 -30.45 -13.11
CA ASN A 31 34.45 -30.37 -12.94
C ASN A 31 34.91 -28.91 -12.77
N ALA A 32 34.38 -27.99 -13.59
CA ALA A 32 34.66 -26.56 -13.48
C ALA A 32 34.26 -26.01 -12.10
N GLU A 33 33.09 -26.36 -11.56
CA GLU A 33 32.65 -25.96 -10.22
C GLU A 33 33.63 -26.41 -9.12
N ILE A 34 34.11 -27.66 -9.18
CA ILE A 34 35.09 -28.19 -8.22
C ILE A 34 36.43 -27.44 -8.34
N MET A 35 36.89 -27.20 -9.55
CA MET A 35 38.16 -26.50 -9.78
C MET A 35 38.07 -25.03 -9.35
N LEU A 36 36.97 -24.34 -9.65
CA LEU A 36 36.72 -22.96 -9.25
C LEU A 36 36.61 -22.81 -7.73
N ARG A 37 35.98 -23.76 -7.02
CA ARG A 37 35.99 -23.79 -5.54
C ARG A 37 37.40 -23.88 -4.96
N THR A 38 38.26 -24.66 -5.61
CA THR A 38 39.67 -24.80 -5.20
C THR A 38 40.45 -23.53 -5.53
N ALA A 39 40.23 -22.94 -6.71
CA ALA A 39 40.88 -21.72 -7.15
C ALA A 39 40.55 -20.50 -6.27
N ARG A 40 39.34 -20.44 -5.69
CA ARG A 40 38.90 -19.39 -4.75
C ARG A 40 39.73 -19.31 -3.47
N ALA A 41 40.50 -20.35 -3.15
CA ALA A 41 41.45 -20.32 -2.03
C ALA A 41 42.72 -19.48 -2.33
N SER A 42 42.95 -19.10 -3.60
CA SER A 42 44.08 -18.26 -4.00
C SER A 42 43.84 -16.80 -3.62
N PRO A 43 44.81 -16.10 -2.98
CA PRO A 43 44.67 -14.70 -2.60
C PRO A 43 44.61 -13.73 -3.80
N ASP A 44 45.03 -14.19 -4.99
CA ASP A 44 45.01 -13.41 -6.22
C ASP A 44 43.84 -13.80 -7.15
N PHE A 45 42.94 -14.68 -6.71
CA PHE A 45 41.83 -15.19 -7.52
C PHE A 45 41.01 -14.06 -8.18
N ASP A 46 40.59 -13.05 -7.39
CA ASP A 46 39.83 -11.92 -7.91
C ASP A 46 40.64 -11.03 -8.87
N LYS A 47 41.97 -10.96 -8.72
CA LYS A 47 42.84 -10.25 -9.68
C LYS A 47 42.85 -10.97 -11.03
N TYR A 48 42.85 -12.30 -11.04
CA TYR A 48 42.73 -13.09 -12.27
C TYR A 48 41.35 -12.91 -12.93
N LEU A 49 40.26 -12.93 -12.16
CA LEU A 49 38.91 -12.68 -12.68
C LEU A 49 38.82 -11.29 -13.33
N ALA A 50 39.27 -10.25 -12.61
CA ALA A 50 39.27 -8.88 -13.09
C ALA A 50 40.16 -8.69 -14.34
N TYR A 51 41.32 -9.37 -14.39
CA TYR A 51 42.20 -9.34 -15.55
C TYR A 51 41.58 -9.99 -16.79
N LEU A 52 41.01 -11.19 -16.66
CA LEU A 52 40.35 -11.89 -17.78
C LEU A 52 39.19 -11.07 -18.32
N PHE A 53 38.33 -10.59 -17.41
CA PHE A 53 37.17 -9.78 -17.77
C PHE A 53 37.55 -8.52 -18.59
N SER A 54 38.59 -7.81 -18.16
CA SER A 54 38.93 -6.48 -18.71
C SER A 54 39.67 -6.51 -20.05
N ARG A 55 39.97 -7.69 -20.61
CA ARG A 55 40.65 -7.84 -21.90
C ARG A 55 39.65 -8.09 -23.01
N SER A 56 39.67 -7.28 -24.06
CA SER A 56 38.81 -7.45 -25.23
C SER A 56 39.23 -8.61 -26.14
N GLN A 57 40.48 -9.08 -26.02
CA GLN A 57 41.05 -10.18 -26.80
C GLN A 57 41.76 -11.17 -25.88
N PRO A 58 41.84 -12.46 -26.26
CA PRO A 58 42.55 -13.48 -25.49
C PRO A 58 44.00 -13.03 -25.24
N PRO A 59 44.46 -12.99 -23.98
CA PRO A 59 45.85 -12.66 -23.66
C PRO A 59 46.80 -13.79 -24.11
N SER A 60 48.09 -13.45 -24.29
CA SER A 60 49.13 -14.43 -24.60
C SER A 60 49.08 -15.60 -23.61
N GLY A 61 48.98 -16.83 -24.14
CA GLY A 61 48.84 -18.06 -23.34
C GLY A 61 47.40 -18.61 -23.23
N VAL A 62 46.38 -17.84 -23.59
CA VAL A 62 44.98 -18.32 -23.64
C VAL A 62 44.61 -18.64 -25.10
N ASP A 63 44.63 -19.93 -25.44
CA ASP A 63 44.24 -20.44 -26.76
C ASP A 63 42.71 -20.61 -26.85
N MET A 64 42.00 -19.50 -27.07
CA MET A 64 40.55 -19.46 -27.23
C MET A 64 40.16 -18.58 -28.40
N ASP A 65 39.10 -18.96 -29.11
CA ASP A 65 38.47 -18.05 -30.06
C ASP A 65 37.67 -16.94 -29.35
N SER A 66 37.25 -15.92 -30.11
CA SER A 66 36.51 -14.77 -29.58
C SER A 66 35.19 -15.12 -28.87
N THR A 67 34.50 -16.19 -29.27
CA THR A 67 33.20 -16.58 -28.72
C THR A 67 33.39 -17.29 -27.38
N LEU A 68 34.32 -18.25 -27.34
CA LEU A 68 34.69 -18.96 -26.12
C LEU A 68 35.30 -18.01 -25.09
N PHE A 69 36.13 -17.06 -25.54
CA PHE A 69 36.70 -16.06 -24.66
C PHE A 69 35.63 -15.10 -24.13
N PHE A 70 34.62 -14.73 -24.92
CA PHE A 70 33.48 -13.95 -24.43
C PHE A 70 32.74 -14.67 -23.28
N GLN A 71 32.51 -15.98 -23.39
CA GLN A 71 31.88 -16.78 -22.31
C GLN A 71 32.75 -16.79 -21.05
N ALA A 72 34.06 -16.99 -21.19
CA ALA A 72 35.00 -16.93 -20.07
C ALA A 72 34.96 -15.55 -19.36
N ARG A 73 34.91 -14.45 -20.14
CA ARG A 73 34.81 -13.09 -19.62
C ARG A 73 33.49 -12.83 -18.88
N ALA A 74 32.37 -13.31 -19.42
CA ALA A 74 31.06 -13.19 -18.77
C ALA A 74 31.04 -13.92 -17.42
N ALA A 75 31.52 -15.17 -17.38
CA ALA A 75 31.66 -15.93 -16.15
C ALA A 75 32.58 -15.22 -15.15
N ALA A 76 33.71 -14.69 -15.62
CA ALA A 76 34.65 -13.95 -14.78
C ALA A 76 33.98 -12.74 -14.11
N ALA A 77 33.17 -11.98 -14.84
CA ALA A 77 32.48 -10.82 -14.31
C ALA A 77 31.41 -11.18 -13.27
N ILE A 78 30.59 -12.20 -13.55
CA ILE A 78 29.54 -12.66 -12.65
C ILE A 78 30.14 -13.16 -11.34
N MET A 79 31.20 -13.99 -11.44
CA MET A 79 31.90 -14.47 -10.26
C MET A 79 32.55 -13.33 -9.48
N LEU A 80 33.21 -12.38 -10.16
CA LEU A 80 33.82 -11.22 -9.52
C LEU A 80 32.79 -10.37 -8.77
N LYS A 81 31.61 -10.12 -9.37
CA LYS A 81 30.49 -9.43 -8.69
C LYS A 81 30.11 -10.17 -7.41
N ASN A 82 29.92 -11.49 -7.48
CA ASN A 82 29.51 -12.30 -6.32
C ASN A 82 30.57 -12.32 -5.22
N ASP A 83 31.85 -12.37 -5.58
CA ASP A 83 32.97 -12.35 -4.62
C ASP A 83 33.07 -10.98 -3.93
N VAL A 84 32.85 -9.88 -4.67
CA VAL A 84 32.72 -8.53 -4.10
C VAL A 84 31.53 -8.47 -3.13
N LYS A 85 30.34 -8.93 -3.55
CA LYS A 85 29.12 -8.92 -2.72
C LYS A 85 29.33 -9.63 -1.39
N GLN A 86 29.96 -10.81 -1.41
CA GLN A 86 30.16 -11.64 -0.22
C GLN A 86 31.35 -11.21 0.64
N GLY A 87 32.39 -10.62 0.03
CA GLY A 87 33.73 -10.57 0.61
C GLY A 87 34.47 -9.23 0.54
N LEU A 88 33.87 -8.14 0.04
CA LEU A 88 34.62 -6.89 -0.15
C LEU A 88 35.25 -6.36 1.15
N LYS A 89 34.58 -6.53 2.30
CA LYS A 89 35.10 -6.05 3.59
C LYS A 89 36.36 -6.81 4.04
N THR A 90 36.44 -8.10 3.74
CA THR A 90 37.55 -9.00 4.14
C THR A 90 38.64 -9.12 3.09
N MET A 91 38.37 -8.70 1.85
CA MET A 91 39.33 -8.68 0.75
C MET A 91 40.54 -7.79 1.05
N ASP A 92 41.72 -8.15 0.53
CA ASP A 92 42.95 -7.37 0.70
C ASP A 92 42.92 -6.04 -0.07
N GLU A 93 43.50 -4.98 0.50
CA GLU A 93 43.50 -3.64 -0.10
C GLU A 93 44.23 -3.56 -1.44
N THR A 94 45.24 -4.41 -1.68
CA THR A 94 45.92 -4.48 -2.98
C THR A 94 45.00 -5.07 -4.05
N THR A 95 44.16 -6.05 -3.69
CA THR A 95 43.15 -6.64 -4.56
C THR A 95 42.04 -5.64 -4.86
N LYS A 96 41.50 -4.95 -3.84
CA LYS A 96 40.50 -3.88 -4.04
C LYS A 96 41.02 -2.80 -4.98
N SER A 97 42.23 -2.32 -4.75
CA SER A 97 42.87 -1.29 -5.59
C SER A 97 43.09 -1.78 -7.02
N TYR A 98 43.44 -3.06 -7.21
CA TYR A 98 43.60 -3.64 -8.54
C TYR A 98 42.27 -3.71 -9.29
N ILE A 99 41.22 -4.23 -8.65
CA ILE A 99 39.86 -4.32 -9.22
C ILE A 99 39.37 -2.93 -9.65
N LYS A 100 39.45 -1.94 -8.75
CA LYS A 100 39.01 -0.55 -9.02
C LYS A 100 39.70 0.05 -10.25
N ASN A 101 41.00 -0.17 -10.40
CA ASN A 101 41.77 0.37 -11.53
C ASN A 101 41.44 -0.32 -12.85
N ILE A 102 41.25 -1.65 -12.85
CA ILE A 102 41.14 -2.42 -14.09
C ILE A 102 39.71 -2.48 -14.61
N ILE A 103 38.71 -2.50 -13.72
CA ILE A 103 37.30 -2.65 -14.09
C ILE A 103 36.79 -1.48 -14.94
N MET A 104 37.35 -0.28 -14.74
CA MET A 104 37.03 0.92 -15.52
C MET A 104 37.35 0.77 -17.02
N VAL A 105 38.33 -0.09 -17.37
CA VAL A 105 38.65 -0.39 -18.78
C VAL A 105 37.49 -1.13 -19.45
N GLY A 106 36.76 -1.97 -18.71
CA GLY A 106 35.60 -2.71 -19.22
C GLY A 106 34.45 -1.82 -19.68
N LEU A 107 34.35 -0.58 -19.18
CA LEU A 107 33.37 0.39 -19.64
C LEU A 107 33.58 0.82 -21.09
N GLN A 108 34.78 0.62 -21.64
CA GLN A 108 35.14 0.99 -23.01
C GLN A 108 34.97 -0.17 -24.01
N ASP A 109 34.48 -1.32 -23.56
CA ASP A 109 34.37 -2.51 -24.40
C ASP A 109 33.38 -2.29 -25.55
N ALA A 110 33.70 -2.84 -26.73
CA ALA A 110 32.85 -2.75 -27.91
C ALA A 110 31.50 -3.47 -27.69
N ASN A 111 31.48 -4.55 -26.91
CA ASN A 111 30.30 -5.32 -26.60
C ASN A 111 29.49 -4.68 -25.45
N LYS A 112 28.21 -4.36 -25.70
CA LYS A 112 27.31 -3.74 -24.73
C LYS A 112 27.19 -4.55 -23.43
N GLN A 113 27.10 -5.88 -23.53
CA GLN A 113 26.98 -6.77 -22.36
C GLN A 113 28.21 -6.70 -21.46
N MET A 114 29.41 -6.60 -22.05
CA MET A 114 30.65 -6.45 -21.28
C MET A 114 30.71 -5.10 -20.54
N ARG A 115 30.20 -4.03 -21.15
CA ARG A 115 30.06 -2.73 -20.47
C ARG A 115 29.11 -2.82 -19.27
N LEU A 116 27.96 -3.48 -19.44
CA LEU A 116 26.99 -3.70 -18.36
C LEU A 116 27.59 -4.52 -17.21
N TYR A 117 28.34 -5.59 -17.50
CA TYR A 117 29.07 -6.34 -16.49
C TYR A 117 30.10 -5.50 -15.73
N ALA A 118 30.84 -4.62 -16.41
CA ALA A 118 31.77 -3.70 -15.75
C ALA A 118 31.00 -2.75 -14.80
N GLY A 119 29.90 -2.17 -15.28
CA GLY A 119 29.02 -1.32 -14.47
C GLY A 119 28.50 -2.03 -13.22
N ASN A 120 28.02 -3.28 -13.35
CA ASN A 120 27.54 -4.08 -12.23
C ASN A 120 28.62 -4.32 -11.16
N VAL A 121 29.85 -4.65 -11.56
CA VAL A 121 30.96 -4.82 -10.61
C VAL A 121 31.31 -3.49 -9.94
N ILE A 122 31.33 -2.38 -10.68
CA ILE A 122 31.58 -1.04 -10.11
C ILE A 122 30.52 -0.71 -9.07
N THR A 123 29.23 -0.86 -9.40
CA THR A 123 28.15 -0.56 -8.45
C THR A 123 28.20 -1.47 -7.24
N GLU A 124 28.49 -2.77 -7.39
CA GLU A 124 28.62 -3.69 -6.25
C GLU A 124 29.78 -3.30 -5.31
N VAL A 125 30.90 -2.80 -5.86
CA VAL A 125 32.01 -2.26 -5.04
C VAL A 125 31.55 -1.05 -4.23
N VAL A 126 30.72 -0.17 -4.80
CA VAL A 126 30.14 0.97 -4.08
C VAL A 126 29.07 0.50 -3.08
N ARG A 127 28.27 -0.52 -3.41
CA ARG A 127 27.24 -1.13 -2.54
C ARG A 127 27.85 -1.61 -1.23
N GLN A 128 28.88 -2.43 -1.32
CA GLN A 128 29.52 -3.02 -0.14
C GLN A 128 30.48 -2.06 0.58
N GLY A 129 31.12 -1.15 -0.14
CA GLY A 129 32.13 -0.23 0.40
C GLY A 129 31.60 1.13 0.86
N GLY A 130 30.39 1.49 0.45
CA GLY A 130 29.85 2.85 0.52
C GLY A 130 30.55 3.83 -0.44
N ILE A 131 29.94 5.00 -0.66
CA ILE A 131 30.48 6.06 -1.54
C ILE A 131 31.91 6.46 -1.13
N MET A 132 32.18 6.54 0.17
CA MET A 132 33.52 6.87 0.69
C MET A 132 34.53 5.72 0.56
N GLY A 133 34.07 4.50 0.27
CA GLY A 133 34.93 3.37 -0.06
C GLY A 133 35.62 3.53 -1.42
N TRP A 134 35.07 4.38 -2.31
CA TRP A 134 35.69 4.75 -3.58
C TRP A 134 35.42 6.24 -3.91
N PRO A 135 36.08 7.19 -3.25
CA PRO A 135 35.71 8.62 -3.31
C PRO A 135 35.77 9.25 -4.71
N GLN A 136 36.65 8.76 -5.58
CA GLN A 136 36.88 9.31 -6.92
C GLN A 136 35.91 8.79 -7.98
N ILE A 137 35.11 7.75 -7.71
CA ILE A 137 34.33 7.06 -8.75
C ILE A 137 33.36 7.99 -9.49
N LEU A 138 32.67 8.87 -8.74
CA LEU A 138 31.70 9.79 -9.31
C LEU A 138 32.38 10.80 -10.26
N SER A 139 33.53 11.36 -9.85
CA SER A 139 34.28 12.27 -10.71
C SER A 139 34.88 11.55 -11.93
N ASP A 140 35.39 10.33 -11.75
CA ASP A 140 36.00 9.57 -12.83
C ASP A 140 34.97 9.20 -13.91
N LEU A 141 33.78 8.74 -13.50
CA LEU A 141 32.68 8.45 -14.43
C LEU A 141 32.23 9.72 -15.15
N ILE A 142 32.00 10.82 -14.44
CA ILE A 142 31.58 12.10 -15.05
C ILE A 142 32.61 12.62 -16.07
N ASN A 143 33.90 12.47 -15.79
CA ASN A 143 34.96 12.87 -16.73
C ASN A 143 34.94 12.03 -18.02
N ILE A 144 34.74 10.71 -17.90
CA ILE A 144 34.60 9.81 -19.06
C ILE A 144 33.36 10.21 -19.88
N ILE A 145 32.23 10.46 -19.24
CA ILE A 145 30.96 10.79 -19.91
C ILE A 145 31.03 12.15 -20.59
N SER A 146 31.56 13.17 -19.90
CA SER A 146 31.64 14.54 -20.43
C SER A 146 32.58 14.66 -21.62
N ASN A 147 33.58 13.77 -21.71
CA ASN A 147 34.55 13.70 -22.80
C ASN A 147 35.13 15.07 -23.20
N THR A 148 35.49 15.89 -22.21
CA THR A 148 35.97 17.27 -22.43
C THR A 148 37.20 17.32 -23.33
N ASP A 149 38.03 16.27 -23.29
CA ASP A 149 39.25 16.15 -24.08
C ASP A 149 39.01 15.56 -25.48
N GLY A 150 37.80 15.10 -25.78
CA GLY A 150 37.42 14.52 -27.09
C GLY A 150 38.08 13.17 -27.43
N THR A 151 38.73 12.52 -26.47
CA THR A 151 39.52 11.28 -26.67
C THR A 151 38.76 10.01 -26.28
N VAL A 152 37.62 10.14 -25.59
CA VAL A 152 36.81 9.03 -25.09
C VAL A 152 35.87 8.52 -26.18
N THR A 153 35.81 7.19 -26.35
CA THR A 153 34.91 6.56 -27.33
C THR A 153 33.44 6.72 -26.94
N GLN A 154 32.54 6.62 -27.91
CA GLN A 154 31.10 6.66 -27.64
C GLN A 154 30.66 5.53 -26.69
N GLN A 155 31.23 4.33 -26.87
CA GLN A 155 30.97 3.16 -26.04
C GLN A 155 31.41 3.40 -24.59
N ALA A 156 32.55 4.06 -24.38
CA ALA A 156 33.03 4.40 -23.06
C ALA A 156 32.13 5.42 -22.34
N GLN A 157 31.61 6.42 -23.07
CA GLN A 157 30.62 7.37 -22.54
C GLN A 157 29.33 6.65 -22.12
N GLU A 158 28.81 5.74 -22.95
CA GLU A 158 27.61 4.94 -22.63
C GLU A 158 27.83 4.02 -21.43
N GLY A 159 28.95 3.30 -21.39
CA GLY A 159 29.28 2.41 -20.27
C GLY A 159 29.39 3.18 -18.95
N ALA A 160 30.09 4.32 -18.96
CA ALA A 160 30.23 5.15 -17.78
C ALA A 160 28.90 5.78 -17.34
N MET A 161 28.07 6.23 -18.27
CA MET A 161 26.75 6.79 -17.94
C MET A 161 25.81 5.72 -17.36
N SER A 162 25.80 4.51 -17.92
CA SER A 162 25.03 3.38 -17.40
C SER A 162 25.48 2.98 -15.98
N ALA A 163 26.80 2.97 -15.71
CA ALA A 163 27.31 2.72 -14.36
C ALA A 163 26.92 3.84 -13.39
N LEU A 164 26.98 5.11 -13.81
CA LEU A 164 26.56 6.25 -12.99
C LEU A 164 25.06 6.20 -12.67
N LEU A 165 24.22 5.87 -13.66
CA LEU A 165 22.78 5.67 -13.48
C LEU A 165 22.53 4.62 -12.39
N LYS A 166 23.16 3.44 -12.50
CA LYS A 166 22.99 2.36 -11.53
C LYS A 166 23.47 2.73 -10.12
N ILE A 167 24.54 3.53 -10.01
CA ILE A 167 24.94 4.10 -8.71
C ILE A 167 23.86 5.05 -8.16
N CYS A 168 23.22 5.86 -9.01
CA CYS A 168 22.13 6.74 -8.58
C CYS A 168 20.93 5.93 -8.06
N GLU A 169 20.58 4.83 -8.72
CA GLU A 169 19.51 3.89 -8.32
C GLU A 169 19.82 3.24 -6.95
N ASP A 170 20.97 2.58 -6.84
CA ASP A 170 21.34 1.79 -5.67
C ASP A 170 21.71 2.66 -4.44
N HIS A 171 22.15 3.91 -4.66
CA HIS A 171 22.74 4.75 -3.61
C HIS A 171 22.04 6.10 -3.42
N ARG A 172 20.78 6.22 -3.83
CA ARG A 172 19.99 7.46 -3.73
C ARG A 172 20.12 8.18 -2.38
N LYS A 173 19.81 7.51 -1.27
CA LYS A 173 19.90 8.07 0.11
C LYS A 173 21.35 8.40 0.51
N ALA A 174 22.30 7.59 0.08
CA ALA A 174 23.70 7.81 0.38
C ALA A 174 24.26 9.05 -0.35
N LEU A 175 23.83 9.30 -1.59
CA LEU A 175 24.26 10.47 -2.36
C LEU A 175 23.80 11.80 -1.74
N ASP A 176 22.65 11.82 -1.06
CA ASP A 176 22.12 13.01 -0.36
C ASP A 176 22.70 13.19 1.06
N LYS A 177 23.48 12.22 1.57
CA LYS A 177 24.09 12.33 2.90
C LYS A 177 25.29 13.28 2.90
N GLU A 178 25.50 13.93 4.05
CA GLU A 178 26.69 14.76 4.27
C GLU A 178 27.89 13.89 4.70
N TYR A 179 29.01 14.02 3.97
CA TYR A 179 30.30 13.44 4.26
C TYR A 179 31.34 14.56 4.36
N GLN A 180 31.91 14.76 5.55
CA GLN A 180 32.97 15.76 5.77
C GLN A 180 32.60 17.17 5.28
N GLY A 181 31.34 17.59 5.47
CA GLY A 181 30.84 18.90 5.02
C GLY A 181 30.46 18.97 3.54
N GLN A 182 30.55 17.88 2.80
CA GLN A 182 30.18 17.80 1.38
C GLN A 182 29.04 16.82 1.18
N ARG A 183 28.17 17.14 0.23
CA ARG A 183 27.06 16.28 -0.19
C ARG A 183 27.29 15.84 -1.64
N PRO A 184 27.54 14.55 -1.92
CA PRO A 184 27.85 14.08 -3.27
C PRO A 184 26.83 14.49 -4.32
N LEU A 185 25.54 14.46 -3.98
CA LEU A 185 24.46 14.83 -4.90
C LEU A 185 24.53 16.30 -5.34
N SER A 186 25.04 17.20 -4.49
CA SER A 186 25.26 18.62 -4.85
C SER A 186 26.31 18.80 -5.95
N PHE A 187 27.17 17.81 -6.18
CA PHE A 187 28.10 17.75 -7.31
C PHE A 187 27.52 17.00 -8.51
N VAL A 188 26.89 15.84 -8.27
CA VAL A 188 26.39 14.95 -9.32
C VAL A 188 25.19 15.57 -10.06
N PHE A 189 24.22 16.13 -9.37
CA PHE A 189 22.96 16.58 -9.99
C PHE A 189 23.17 17.70 -11.04
N PRO A 190 23.94 18.76 -10.77
CA PRO A 190 24.25 19.76 -11.81
C PRO A 190 25.00 19.17 -13.01
N LYS A 191 25.84 18.16 -12.79
CA LYS A 191 26.55 17.46 -13.88
C LYS A 191 25.61 16.61 -14.72
N LEU A 192 24.65 15.92 -14.13
CA LEU A 192 23.62 15.22 -14.88
C LEU A 192 22.83 16.18 -15.79
N LEU A 193 22.50 17.38 -15.30
CA LEU A 193 21.85 18.42 -16.13
C LEU A 193 22.69 18.82 -17.33
N GLU A 194 24.01 19.06 -17.15
CA GLU A 194 24.92 19.35 -18.27
C GLU A 194 24.92 18.19 -19.30
N LEU A 195 24.93 16.94 -18.84
CA LEU A 195 25.00 15.74 -19.68
C LEU A 195 23.75 15.52 -20.55
N THR A 196 22.60 16.12 -20.20
CA THR A 196 21.40 16.10 -21.05
C THR A 196 21.59 16.83 -22.39
N THR A 197 22.65 17.61 -22.55
CA THR A 197 23.03 18.26 -23.82
C THR A 197 24.01 17.46 -24.67
N SER A 198 24.38 16.25 -24.23
CA SER A 198 25.36 15.39 -24.92
C SER A 198 24.95 15.11 -26.36
N PRO A 199 25.90 15.06 -27.32
CA PRO A 199 25.59 14.63 -28.69
C PRO A 199 25.13 13.17 -28.75
N ASN A 200 25.47 12.33 -27.76
CA ASN A 200 25.04 10.94 -27.70
C ASN A 200 23.64 10.83 -27.07
N SER A 201 22.65 10.35 -27.83
CA SER A 201 21.27 10.19 -27.35
C SER A 201 21.15 9.24 -26.17
N ARG A 202 21.98 8.19 -26.10
CA ARG A 202 21.94 7.27 -24.96
C ARG A 202 22.42 7.94 -23.67
N VAL A 203 23.46 8.77 -23.77
CA VAL A 203 23.93 9.57 -22.62
C VAL A 203 22.86 10.54 -22.17
N ARG A 204 22.16 11.21 -23.11
CA ARG A 204 21.04 12.10 -22.77
C ARG A 204 19.93 11.34 -22.03
N ALA A 205 19.49 10.20 -22.57
CA ALA A 205 18.44 9.39 -21.97
C ALA A 205 18.82 8.93 -20.55
N ASP A 206 19.99 8.32 -20.38
CA ASP A 206 20.45 7.82 -19.08
C ASP A 206 20.69 8.96 -18.07
N ALA A 207 21.12 10.15 -18.52
CA ALA A 207 21.27 11.32 -17.64
C ALA A 207 19.92 11.81 -17.10
N ILE A 208 18.88 11.83 -17.93
CA ILE A 208 17.52 12.20 -17.50
C ILE A 208 16.93 11.10 -16.62
N ALA A 209 17.15 9.82 -16.94
CA ALA A 209 16.77 8.71 -16.09
C ALA A 209 17.39 8.83 -14.69
N ALA A 210 18.68 9.20 -14.61
CA ALA A 210 19.37 9.42 -13.35
C ALA A 210 18.79 10.61 -12.58
N ILE A 211 18.38 11.68 -13.28
CA ILE A 211 17.69 12.83 -12.66
C ILE A 211 16.33 12.40 -12.09
N ASN A 212 15.55 11.60 -12.84
CA ASN A 212 14.20 11.15 -12.46
C ASN A 212 14.17 10.39 -11.13
N ILE A 213 15.25 9.70 -10.76
CA ILE A 213 15.40 8.99 -9.48
C ILE A 213 15.28 9.95 -8.27
N PHE A 214 15.75 11.19 -8.41
CA PHE A 214 15.85 12.14 -7.30
C PHE A 214 14.66 13.12 -7.22
N ILE A 215 13.90 13.30 -8.30
CA ILE A 215 12.80 14.28 -8.33
C ILE A 215 11.75 14.00 -7.23
N PRO A 216 11.23 12.76 -7.08
CA PRO A 216 10.15 12.47 -6.12
C PRO A 216 10.52 12.76 -4.66
N ASP A 217 11.81 12.70 -4.30
CA ASP A 217 12.29 12.90 -2.93
C ASP A 217 12.25 14.36 -2.44
N LYS A 218 11.89 15.31 -3.33
CA LYS A 218 11.80 16.76 -3.00
C LYS A 218 13.08 17.29 -2.33
N LEU A 219 14.23 16.77 -2.74
CA LEU A 219 15.52 17.13 -2.18
C LEU A 219 15.85 18.60 -2.48
N GLN A 220 16.51 19.27 -1.54
CA GLN A 220 16.87 20.70 -1.67
C GLN A 220 17.69 20.98 -2.94
N VAL A 221 18.58 20.08 -3.34
CA VAL A 221 19.37 20.21 -4.57
C VAL A 221 18.51 20.15 -5.83
N VAL A 222 17.46 19.33 -5.84
CA VAL A 222 16.52 19.23 -6.96
C VAL A 222 15.69 20.51 -7.04
N LEU A 223 15.09 20.93 -5.92
CA LEU A 223 14.28 22.14 -5.84
C LEU A 223 15.07 23.39 -6.25
N ALA A 224 16.35 23.48 -5.85
CA ALA A 224 17.23 24.58 -6.24
C ALA A 224 17.57 24.60 -7.74
N ASN A 225 17.43 23.46 -8.44
CA ASN A 225 17.74 23.32 -9.86
C ASN A 225 16.51 23.02 -10.73
N ILE A 226 15.28 23.20 -10.20
CA ILE A 226 14.04 22.86 -10.91
C ILE A 226 13.82 23.73 -12.16
N ASP A 227 14.15 25.02 -12.08
CA ASP A 227 14.01 25.95 -13.20
C ASP A 227 14.98 25.61 -14.36
N PRO A 228 16.29 25.39 -14.11
CA PRO A 228 17.21 24.86 -15.13
C PRO A 228 16.77 23.53 -15.72
N LEU A 229 16.29 22.59 -14.89
CA LEU A 229 15.78 21.30 -15.35
C LEU A 229 14.61 21.48 -16.31
N MET A 230 13.61 22.29 -15.93
CA MET A 230 12.45 22.57 -16.77
C MET A 230 12.82 23.18 -18.12
N GLN A 231 13.71 24.17 -18.13
CA GLN A 231 14.20 24.77 -19.37
C GLN A 231 14.85 23.72 -20.28
N GLN A 232 15.63 22.82 -19.69
CA GLN A 232 16.32 21.78 -20.41
C GLN A 232 15.35 20.73 -20.97
N LEU A 233 14.40 20.25 -20.18
CA LEU A 233 13.34 19.33 -20.61
C LEU A 233 12.56 19.87 -21.81
N PHE A 234 12.15 21.14 -21.78
CA PHE A 234 11.48 21.76 -22.93
C PHE A 234 12.35 21.81 -24.18
N SER A 235 13.66 22.06 -24.04
CA SER A 235 14.58 22.12 -25.18
C SER A 235 14.77 20.78 -25.88
N ILE A 236 14.65 19.67 -25.14
CA ILE A 236 14.85 18.30 -25.63
C ILE A 236 13.54 17.52 -25.79
N ALA A 237 12.38 18.16 -25.58
CA ALA A 237 11.07 17.50 -25.69
C ALA A 237 10.86 16.89 -27.08
N SER A 238 11.34 17.56 -28.14
CA SER A 238 11.27 17.09 -29.53
C SER A 238 12.52 16.33 -29.98
N ASP A 239 13.26 15.68 -29.07
CA ASP A 239 14.43 14.87 -29.43
C ASP A 239 14.05 13.77 -30.44
N SER A 240 14.93 13.47 -31.38
CA SER A 240 14.72 12.38 -32.35
C SER A 240 14.66 11.00 -31.71
N SER A 241 15.30 10.81 -30.55
CA SER A 241 15.39 9.53 -29.85
C SER A 241 14.16 9.29 -28.97
N GLU A 242 13.46 8.18 -29.18
CA GLU A 242 12.33 7.74 -28.34
C GLU A 242 12.74 7.54 -26.88
N ASP A 243 13.87 6.87 -26.64
CA ASP A 243 14.46 6.73 -25.29
C ASP A 243 14.60 8.06 -24.54
N VAL A 244 14.95 9.15 -25.23
CA VAL A 244 15.10 10.47 -24.61
C VAL A 244 13.72 11.05 -24.31
N ARG A 245 12.80 11.03 -25.28
CA ARG A 245 11.42 11.53 -25.08
C ARG A 245 10.69 10.79 -23.97
N LYS A 246 10.95 9.49 -23.81
CA LYS A 246 10.42 8.66 -22.73
C LYS A 246 10.84 9.19 -21.36
N GLN A 247 12.14 9.40 -21.17
CA GLN A 247 12.66 9.96 -19.91
C GLN A 247 12.21 11.41 -19.67
N VAL A 248 12.01 12.19 -20.73
CA VAL A 248 11.44 13.55 -20.64
C VAL A 248 9.98 13.51 -20.18
N CYS A 249 9.17 12.59 -20.69
CA CYS A 249 7.78 12.42 -20.24
C CYS A 249 7.74 12.09 -18.74
N ARG A 250 8.51 11.08 -18.31
CA ARG A 250 8.66 10.74 -16.88
C ARG A 250 9.09 11.93 -16.03
N ALA A 251 10.05 12.72 -16.52
CA ALA A 251 10.50 13.91 -15.83
C ALA A 251 9.37 14.93 -15.65
N PHE A 252 8.57 15.20 -16.68
CA PHE A 252 7.42 16.10 -16.56
C PHE A 252 6.38 15.58 -15.58
N VAL A 253 6.12 14.26 -15.53
CA VAL A 253 5.22 13.64 -14.54
C VAL A 253 5.74 13.89 -13.13
N HIS A 254 7.02 13.63 -12.86
CA HIS A 254 7.60 13.86 -11.53
C HIS A 254 7.65 15.35 -11.15
N VAL A 255 7.95 16.24 -12.10
CA VAL A 255 7.95 17.69 -11.84
C VAL A 255 6.55 18.20 -11.56
N ALA A 256 5.52 17.69 -12.24
CA ALA A 256 4.12 18.04 -11.98
C ALA A 256 3.70 17.71 -10.55
N ASP A 257 4.16 16.57 -10.02
CA ASP A 257 3.89 16.15 -8.64
C ASP A 257 4.57 17.04 -7.58
N ILE A 258 5.84 17.41 -7.80
CA ILE A 258 6.61 18.14 -6.78
C ILE A 258 6.54 19.67 -6.89
N ALA A 259 6.30 20.21 -8.09
CA ALA A 259 6.37 21.64 -8.41
C ALA A 259 5.30 22.05 -9.44
N PRO A 260 4.01 21.83 -9.15
CA PRO A 260 2.92 22.12 -10.08
C PRO A 260 2.87 23.58 -10.53
N GLU A 261 3.26 24.51 -9.66
CA GLU A 261 3.30 25.94 -9.98
C GLU A 261 4.23 26.28 -11.15
N LYS A 262 5.24 25.42 -11.41
CA LYS A 262 6.15 25.56 -12.55
C LYS A 262 5.55 25.02 -13.85
N MET A 263 4.60 24.09 -13.77
CA MET A 263 3.94 23.49 -14.93
C MET A 263 2.81 24.38 -15.47
N LEU A 264 2.06 25.03 -14.57
CA LEU A 264 0.88 25.84 -14.91
C LEU A 264 1.08 26.84 -16.07
N PRO A 265 2.17 27.63 -16.14
CA PRO A 265 2.38 28.60 -17.23
C PRO A 265 2.53 27.95 -18.62
N HIS A 266 2.81 26.65 -18.68
CA HIS A 266 3.15 25.91 -19.89
C HIS A 266 2.08 24.88 -20.30
N MET A 267 0.93 24.84 -19.62
CA MET A 267 -0.09 23.78 -19.78
C MET A 267 -0.53 23.56 -21.22
N SER A 268 -0.77 24.62 -22.02
CA SER A 268 -1.17 24.42 -23.43
C SER A 268 -0.12 23.63 -24.24
N GLY A 269 1.16 23.95 -24.06
CA GLY A 269 2.24 23.28 -24.79
C GLY A 269 2.51 21.87 -24.26
N LEU A 270 2.43 21.70 -22.94
CA LEU A 270 2.52 20.38 -22.29
C LEU A 270 1.39 19.46 -22.75
N VAL A 271 0.16 19.97 -22.84
CA VAL A 271 -0.98 19.19 -23.33
C VAL A 271 -0.75 18.72 -24.77
N ASP A 272 -0.36 19.63 -25.66
CA ASP A 272 -0.10 19.29 -27.07
C ASP A 272 1.05 18.28 -27.19
N TYR A 273 2.08 18.40 -26.35
CA TYR A 273 3.20 17.47 -26.28
C TYR A 273 2.78 16.07 -25.82
N MET A 274 2.07 15.97 -24.69
CA MET A 274 1.65 14.69 -24.11
C MET A 274 0.67 13.95 -25.01
N VAL A 275 -0.29 14.66 -25.62
CA VAL A 275 -1.19 14.10 -26.64
C VAL A 275 -0.40 13.52 -27.82
N ALA A 276 0.64 14.23 -28.27
CA ALA A 276 1.48 13.74 -29.37
C ALA A 276 2.32 12.52 -28.97
N GLN A 277 2.87 12.48 -27.75
CA GLN A 277 3.64 11.33 -27.27
C GLN A 277 2.76 10.10 -27.05
N GLN A 278 1.56 10.26 -26.47
CA GLN A 278 0.64 9.15 -26.25
C GLN A 278 0.14 8.51 -27.56
N ARG A 279 0.05 9.28 -28.65
CA ARG A 279 -0.28 8.76 -29.98
C ARG A 279 0.90 8.11 -30.71
N SER A 280 2.08 8.05 -30.10
CA SER A 280 3.25 7.41 -30.70
C SER A 280 3.05 5.89 -30.73
N LYS A 281 2.91 5.31 -31.92
CA LYS A 281 2.70 3.85 -32.09
C LYS A 281 3.98 3.01 -32.00
N GLY A 282 5.14 3.64 -31.89
CA GLY A 282 6.44 2.96 -31.94
C GLY A 282 6.96 2.48 -30.58
N ASP A 283 6.46 3.03 -29.48
CA ASP A 283 6.94 2.78 -28.12
C ASP A 283 5.76 2.91 -27.14
N GLU A 284 5.23 1.78 -26.68
CA GLU A 284 4.10 1.74 -25.74
C GLU A 284 4.48 2.28 -24.34
N GLU A 285 5.75 2.17 -23.93
CA GLU A 285 6.20 2.73 -22.65
C GLU A 285 6.17 4.26 -22.69
N LEU A 286 6.63 4.86 -23.80
CA LEU A 286 6.53 6.31 -24.00
C LEU A 286 5.07 6.77 -23.97
N ALA A 287 4.17 6.01 -24.60
CA ALA A 287 2.75 6.33 -24.59
C ALA A 287 2.14 6.21 -23.19
N LEU A 288 2.53 5.19 -22.42
CA LEU A 288 2.16 5.01 -21.03
C LEU A 288 2.66 6.17 -20.15
N ASP A 289 3.94 6.54 -20.25
CA ASP A 289 4.51 7.66 -19.49
C ASP A 289 3.80 8.99 -19.80
N ALA A 290 3.34 9.17 -21.06
CA ALA A 290 2.52 10.32 -21.44
C ALA A 290 1.09 10.25 -20.87
N ALA A 291 0.49 9.06 -20.79
CA ALA A 291 -0.81 8.87 -20.17
C ALA A 291 -0.78 9.10 -18.64
N GLU A 292 0.30 8.69 -17.97
CA GLU A 292 0.52 8.90 -16.53
C GLU A 292 0.55 10.38 -16.12
N PHE A 293 0.87 11.27 -17.06
CA PHE A 293 0.77 12.71 -16.85
C PHE A 293 -0.67 13.16 -16.59
N TRP A 294 -1.65 12.61 -17.30
CA TRP A 294 -3.05 12.99 -17.09
C TRP A 294 -3.54 12.59 -15.72
N LEU A 295 -3.19 11.38 -15.28
CA LEU A 295 -3.53 10.88 -13.96
C LEU A 295 -2.91 11.77 -12.88
N CYS A 296 -1.60 12.06 -12.99
CA CYS A 296 -0.88 12.95 -12.08
C CYS A 296 -1.52 14.34 -11.94
N VAL A 297 -1.90 14.95 -13.07
CA VAL A 297 -2.41 16.32 -13.08
C VAL A 297 -3.87 16.39 -12.64
N ALA A 298 -4.66 15.35 -12.91
CA ALA A 298 -6.06 15.29 -12.52
C ALA A 298 -6.24 15.06 -11.00
N GLU A 299 -5.29 14.37 -10.35
CA GLU A 299 -5.29 14.12 -8.91
C GLU A 299 -4.84 15.35 -8.09
N ASP A 300 -4.00 16.23 -8.65
CA ASP A 300 -3.52 17.42 -7.95
C ASP A 300 -4.56 18.55 -7.96
N GLU A 301 -5.12 18.87 -6.79
CA GLU A 301 -6.13 19.93 -6.64
C GLU A 301 -5.70 21.32 -7.15
N ARG A 302 -4.39 21.60 -7.19
CA ARG A 302 -3.84 22.89 -7.65
C ARG A 302 -3.78 22.96 -9.17
N MET A 303 -3.67 21.82 -9.85
CA MET A 303 -3.54 21.76 -11.31
C MET A 303 -4.82 21.33 -12.01
N ARG A 304 -5.60 20.40 -11.43
CA ARG A 304 -6.69 19.71 -12.12
C ARG A 304 -7.61 20.66 -12.88
N ASP A 305 -8.03 21.77 -12.27
CA ASP A 305 -8.96 22.75 -12.87
C ASP A 305 -8.45 23.40 -14.18
N HIS A 306 -7.15 23.34 -14.44
CA HIS A 306 -6.53 23.89 -15.66
C HIS A 306 -6.65 22.96 -16.87
N LEU A 307 -7.07 21.70 -16.69
CA LEU A 307 -7.29 20.76 -17.79
C LEU A 307 -8.60 21.00 -18.55
N GLY A 308 -9.58 21.67 -17.95
CA GLY A 308 -10.92 21.88 -18.50
C GLY A 308 -10.96 22.35 -19.97
N PRO A 309 -10.19 23.40 -20.36
CA PRO A 309 -10.15 23.88 -21.75
C PRO A 309 -9.61 22.88 -22.78
N TYR A 310 -8.95 21.81 -22.32
CA TYR A 310 -8.24 20.85 -23.15
C TYR A 310 -8.90 19.47 -23.21
N LEU A 311 -9.99 19.25 -22.48
CA LEU A 311 -10.66 17.93 -22.40
C LEU A 311 -11.03 17.36 -23.77
N ALA A 312 -11.48 18.22 -24.71
CA ALA A 312 -11.81 17.81 -26.08
C ALA A 312 -10.60 17.30 -26.88
N LYS A 313 -9.36 17.56 -26.44
CA LYS A 313 -8.13 16.98 -27.01
C LYS A 313 -7.67 15.74 -26.24
N ILE A 314 -7.80 15.76 -24.90
CA ILE A 314 -7.27 14.74 -24.00
C ILE A 314 -8.14 13.47 -24.04
N VAL A 315 -9.45 13.62 -23.82
CA VAL A 315 -10.39 12.49 -23.69
C VAL A 315 -10.38 11.56 -24.91
N PRO A 316 -10.38 12.04 -26.17
CA PRO A 316 -10.31 11.14 -27.32
C PRO A 316 -9.05 10.27 -27.37
N VAL A 317 -7.90 10.81 -26.92
CA VAL A 317 -6.63 10.08 -26.92
C VAL A 317 -6.64 8.99 -25.85
N LEU A 318 -7.18 9.29 -24.66
CA LEU A 318 -7.39 8.28 -23.62
C LEU A 318 -8.26 7.13 -24.14
N LEU A 319 -9.38 7.45 -24.79
CA LEU A 319 -10.30 6.46 -25.35
C LEU A 319 -9.66 5.60 -26.45
N GLU A 320 -8.87 6.22 -27.35
CA GLU A 320 -8.07 5.51 -28.36
C GLU A 320 -7.08 4.53 -27.71
N SER A 321 -6.43 4.94 -26.63
CA SER A 321 -5.44 4.15 -25.86
C SER A 321 -6.07 3.08 -24.97
N MET A 322 -7.39 3.08 -24.79
CA MET A 322 -8.10 2.05 -24.02
C MET A 322 -8.39 0.80 -24.84
N ILE A 323 -8.17 0.78 -26.16
CA ILE A 323 -8.37 -0.42 -26.98
C ILE A 323 -7.20 -1.40 -26.72
N TYR A 324 -7.48 -2.71 -26.63
CA TYR A 324 -6.42 -3.72 -26.54
C TYR A 324 -5.44 -3.62 -27.71
N SER A 325 -4.16 -3.87 -27.44
CA SER A 325 -3.13 -3.96 -28.49
C SER A 325 -3.43 -5.12 -29.44
N GLU A 326 -2.88 -5.08 -30.66
CA GLU A 326 -3.06 -6.18 -31.63
C GLU A 326 -2.51 -7.52 -31.07
N ASP A 327 -1.41 -7.47 -30.33
CA ASP A 327 -0.78 -8.62 -29.70
C ASP A 327 -1.67 -9.19 -28.58
N ASP A 328 -2.28 -8.32 -27.76
CA ASP A 328 -3.24 -8.74 -26.72
C ASP A 328 -4.49 -9.34 -27.33
N VAL A 329 -5.02 -8.75 -28.41
CA VAL A 329 -6.19 -9.30 -29.11
C VAL A 329 -5.88 -10.71 -29.59
N LEU A 330 -4.74 -10.94 -30.24
CA LEU A 330 -4.35 -12.27 -30.71
C LEU A 330 -4.20 -13.28 -29.57
N ARG A 331 -3.65 -12.85 -28.43
CA ARG A 331 -3.55 -13.68 -27.21
C ARG A 331 -4.93 -14.06 -26.68
N LEU A 332 -5.80 -13.07 -26.50
CA LEU A 332 -7.15 -13.20 -25.94
C LEU A 332 -8.10 -14.03 -26.82
N GLU A 333 -7.91 -14.02 -28.13
CA GLU A 333 -8.69 -14.88 -29.03
C GLU A 333 -8.36 -16.36 -28.92
N GLY A 334 -7.21 -16.70 -28.32
CA GLY A 334 -6.79 -18.08 -28.05
C GLY A 334 -7.27 -18.63 -26.70
N GLU A 335 -7.97 -17.84 -25.87
CA GLU A 335 -8.44 -18.30 -24.56
C GLU A 335 -9.60 -19.31 -24.67
N GLU A 336 -9.50 -20.41 -23.92
CA GLU A 336 -10.49 -21.48 -23.85
C GLU A 336 -11.25 -21.49 -22.51
N GLU A 337 -12.32 -22.28 -22.42
CA GLU A 337 -12.98 -22.60 -21.15
C GLU A 337 -12.02 -23.35 -20.22
N ASP A 338 -11.89 -22.87 -18.99
CA ASP A 338 -10.86 -23.30 -18.06
C ASP A 338 -11.35 -23.57 -16.63
N TYR A 339 -12.64 -23.39 -16.34
CA TYR A 339 -13.22 -23.51 -14.99
C TYR A 339 -12.92 -24.83 -14.26
N ASP A 340 -12.78 -25.95 -15.00
CA ASP A 340 -12.46 -27.26 -14.42
C ASP A 340 -10.95 -27.49 -14.17
N ARG A 341 -10.07 -26.68 -14.76
CA ARG A 341 -8.61 -26.80 -14.63
C ARG A 341 -8.19 -26.33 -13.23
N ASP A 342 -7.25 -27.00 -12.58
CA ASP A 342 -6.72 -26.53 -11.29
C ASP A 342 -5.80 -25.32 -11.49
N ASP A 343 -5.76 -24.42 -10.51
CA ASP A 343 -4.85 -23.27 -10.53
C ASP A 343 -3.40 -23.73 -10.33
N ARG A 344 -2.45 -23.07 -10.99
CA ARG A 344 -1.03 -23.37 -10.76
C ARG A 344 -0.58 -22.62 -9.51
N GLU A 345 0.39 -23.16 -8.79
CA GLU A 345 0.94 -22.48 -7.59
C GLU A 345 1.43 -21.06 -7.88
N GLN A 346 1.96 -20.81 -9.08
CA GLN A 346 2.39 -19.48 -9.53
C GLN A 346 1.24 -18.49 -9.74
N ASP A 347 0.03 -18.98 -10.05
CA ASP A 347 -1.17 -18.16 -10.27
C ASP A 347 -1.83 -17.73 -8.93
N ILE A 348 -1.42 -18.35 -7.82
CA ILE A 348 -1.95 -18.13 -6.45
C ILE A 348 -0.97 -17.29 -5.61
N ARG A 349 0.29 -17.16 -6.02
CA ARG A 349 1.29 -16.37 -5.28
C ARG A 349 0.96 -14.88 -5.41
N PRO A 350 1.10 -14.08 -4.33
CA PRO A 350 1.07 -12.63 -4.44
C PRO A 350 2.10 -12.21 -5.49
N SER A 351 1.64 -11.59 -6.58
CA SER A 351 2.53 -10.90 -7.49
C SER A 351 3.02 -9.66 -6.75
N PHE A 352 4.16 -9.76 -6.08
CA PHE A 352 4.79 -8.59 -5.48
C PHE A 352 5.08 -7.62 -6.62
N ALA A 353 4.28 -6.55 -6.70
CA ALA A 353 4.52 -5.47 -7.63
C ALA A 353 5.95 -4.98 -7.39
N SER A 354 6.82 -5.12 -8.39
CA SER A 354 8.17 -4.56 -8.33
C SER A 354 8.03 -3.08 -7.98
N ASN A 355 8.64 -2.64 -6.88
CA ASN A 355 8.56 -1.29 -6.32
C ASN A 355 8.80 -0.18 -7.38
N LYS A 356 7.73 0.25 -8.06
CA LYS A 356 7.55 1.61 -8.55
C LYS A 356 6.75 2.30 -7.46
N ALA A 357 7.36 3.31 -6.83
CA ALA A 357 6.79 4.07 -5.72
C ALA A 357 5.27 4.30 -5.90
N GLY A 358 4.47 3.65 -5.05
CA GLY A 358 3.02 3.77 -5.06
C GLY A 358 2.61 5.23 -4.86
N ARG A 359 1.64 5.70 -5.66
CA ARG A 359 0.98 6.99 -5.44
C ARG A 359 -0.09 6.84 -4.37
N MET A 360 -0.05 7.74 -3.39
CA MET A 360 -1.08 7.90 -2.36
C MET A 360 -2.22 8.72 -2.96
N THR A 361 -3.44 8.20 -2.92
CA THR A 361 -4.66 8.96 -3.24
C THR A 361 -5.45 9.17 -1.96
N THR A 362 -6.22 10.25 -1.89
CA THR A 362 -7.16 10.50 -0.79
C THR A 362 -8.57 10.25 -1.30
N ASN A 363 -9.29 9.34 -0.67
CA ASN A 363 -10.68 9.08 -1.02
C ASN A 363 -11.59 10.19 -0.46
N ALA A 364 -12.87 10.20 -0.88
CA ALA A 364 -13.84 11.23 -0.52
C ALA A 364 -14.15 11.35 0.99
N ASN A 365 -13.66 10.43 1.82
CA ASN A 365 -13.81 10.43 3.27
C ASN A 365 -12.58 11.00 4.01
N GLY A 366 -11.53 11.42 3.29
CA GLY A 366 -10.29 11.92 3.88
C GLY A 366 -9.31 10.83 4.32
N GLU A 367 -9.54 9.58 3.92
CA GLU A 367 -8.59 8.48 4.12
C GLU A 367 -7.59 8.43 2.98
N THR A 368 -6.33 8.18 3.32
CA THR A 368 -5.23 8.09 2.35
C THR A 368 -5.05 6.62 1.97
N VAL A 369 -5.25 6.28 0.69
CA VAL A 369 -5.23 4.92 0.14
C VAL A 369 -4.18 4.85 -0.96
N LEU A 370 -3.33 3.83 -0.94
CA LEU A 370 -2.43 3.50 -2.05
C LEU A 370 -3.26 2.90 -3.19
N THR A 371 -3.31 3.56 -4.35
CA THR A 371 -4.01 2.99 -5.52
C THR A 371 -3.02 2.29 -6.43
N ASN A 372 -3.05 0.96 -6.45
CA ASN A 372 -2.74 0.19 -7.65
C ASN A 372 -4.05 -0.07 -8.38
N GLY A 373 -4.07 0.10 -9.70
CA GLY A 373 -5.28 -0.10 -10.49
C GLY A 373 -5.81 -1.52 -10.36
N ALA A 374 -6.99 -1.64 -9.75
CA ALA A 374 -7.79 -2.84 -9.48
C ALA A 374 -7.16 -3.86 -8.52
N GLY A 375 -7.81 -4.03 -7.36
CA GLY A 375 -7.50 -5.06 -6.36
C GLY A 375 -6.77 -4.50 -5.14
N ASP A 376 -7.51 -4.34 -4.06
CA ASP A 376 -7.00 -4.17 -2.70
C ASP A 376 -6.28 -5.47 -2.28
N ASP A 377 -5.05 -5.36 -1.78
CA ASP A 377 -4.31 -6.41 -1.05
C ASP A 377 -3.07 -5.74 -0.42
N ASP A 378 -3.25 -5.24 0.80
CA ASP A 378 -2.18 -4.80 1.69
C ASP A 378 -1.48 -6.05 2.26
N LEU A 379 -0.47 -6.56 1.55
CA LEU A 379 0.37 -7.66 2.02
C LEU A 379 1.80 -7.17 2.27
N SER A 380 2.06 -6.86 3.54
CA SER A 380 3.28 -7.13 4.31
C SER A 380 4.63 -6.91 3.59
N ASP A 381 5.28 -5.79 3.93
CA ASP A 381 6.64 -5.40 3.56
C ASP A 381 7.68 -6.42 4.10
N GLY A 382 7.96 -7.44 3.29
CA GLY A 382 9.00 -8.44 3.50
C GLY A 382 9.98 -8.43 2.33
N GLU A 383 11.13 -7.80 2.53
CA GLU A 383 12.24 -7.72 1.58
C GLU A 383 12.53 -9.07 0.87
N ILE A 384 12.34 -9.11 -0.45
CA ILE A 384 13.06 -10.02 -1.33
C ILE A 384 13.80 -9.16 -2.37
N GLU A 385 14.98 -8.66 -1.99
CA GLU A 385 15.99 -8.30 -2.97
C GLU A 385 16.46 -9.57 -3.70
N ASP A 386 16.65 -9.41 -5.02
CA ASP A 386 17.42 -10.26 -5.93
C ASP A 386 16.78 -11.56 -6.43
N PHE A 387 15.89 -11.45 -7.42
CA PHE A 387 16.03 -12.23 -8.64
C PHE A 387 15.89 -11.31 -9.87
N ASP A 388 17.00 -11.13 -10.59
CA ASP A 388 17.04 -10.71 -11.99
C ASP A 388 16.35 -11.80 -12.87
N ASP A 389 15.09 -12.12 -12.59
CA ASP A 389 14.20 -12.81 -13.54
C ASP A 389 13.24 -11.75 -14.07
N ASP A 390 13.61 -11.20 -15.22
CA ASP A 390 12.71 -10.59 -16.22
C ASP A 390 11.68 -11.62 -16.77
N ASP A 391 11.57 -12.79 -16.10
CA ASP A 391 10.69 -13.94 -16.33
C ASP A 391 9.74 -14.15 -15.13
N SER A 392 9.28 -13.09 -14.45
CA SER A 392 8.09 -13.23 -13.61
C SER A 392 6.91 -13.56 -14.53
N PHE A 393 6.57 -14.84 -14.62
CA PHE A 393 5.41 -15.39 -15.32
C PHE A 393 4.07 -14.97 -14.65
N GLY A 394 3.93 -13.71 -14.24
CA GLY A 394 2.62 -13.13 -13.92
C GLY A 394 1.77 -13.04 -15.19
N ASP A 395 0.44 -13.02 -15.05
CA ASP A 395 -0.43 -12.78 -16.19
C ASP A 395 -0.10 -11.39 -16.78
N PRO A 396 0.25 -11.27 -18.07
CA PRO A 396 0.43 -9.97 -18.72
C PRO A 396 -0.79 -9.05 -18.57
N GLU A 397 -2.00 -9.60 -18.32
CA GLU A 397 -3.19 -8.82 -17.97
C GLU A 397 -3.05 -8.05 -16.66
N ASP A 398 -2.25 -8.52 -15.71
CA ASP A 398 -2.10 -7.91 -14.39
C ASP A 398 -1.11 -6.73 -14.39
N ALA A 399 -0.19 -6.68 -15.36
CA ALA A 399 0.77 -5.58 -15.49
C ALA A 399 0.08 -4.20 -15.69
N TRP A 400 0.66 -3.15 -15.10
CA TRP A 400 0.24 -1.77 -15.36
C TRP A 400 0.64 -1.38 -16.79
N ASN A 401 -0.34 -0.98 -17.60
CA ASN A 401 -0.16 -0.73 -19.02
C ASN A 401 -0.93 0.53 -19.48
N LEU A 402 -0.68 0.93 -20.74
CA LEU A 402 -1.28 2.13 -21.34
C LEU A 402 -2.82 2.13 -21.26
N ARG A 403 -3.44 0.97 -21.49
CA ARG A 403 -4.90 0.81 -21.44
C ARG A 403 -5.46 1.07 -20.05
N LYS A 404 -4.89 0.43 -19.02
CA LYS A 404 -5.30 0.62 -17.61
C LYS A 404 -5.09 2.07 -17.16
N CYS A 405 -3.93 2.64 -17.48
CA CYS A 405 -3.61 4.03 -17.18
C CYS A 405 -4.60 5.00 -17.83
N SER A 406 -4.95 4.77 -19.09
CA SER A 406 -5.90 5.63 -19.82
C SER A 406 -7.31 5.56 -19.24
N ALA A 407 -7.76 4.37 -18.83
CA ALA A 407 -9.05 4.19 -18.17
C ALA A 407 -9.09 4.86 -16.80
N ALA A 408 -8.03 4.71 -15.99
CA ALA A 408 -7.92 5.37 -14.68
C ALA A 408 -7.89 6.90 -14.82
N ALA A 409 -7.13 7.44 -15.78
CA ALA A 409 -7.11 8.87 -16.06
C ALA A 409 -8.49 9.39 -16.48
N LEU A 410 -9.23 8.63 -17.30
CA LEU A 410 -10.60 8.99 -17.70
C LEU A 410 -11.56 9.00 -16.50
N ASP A 411 -11.45 8.03 -15.59
CA ASP A 411 -12.27 7.95 -14.36
C ASP A 411 -12.04 9.18 -13.47
N VAL A 412 -10.78 9.50 -13.16
CA VAL A 412 -10.44 10.69 -12.36
C VAL A 412 -10.93 11.97 -13.03
N LEU A 413 -10.70 12.14 -14.34
CA LEU A 413 -11.20 13.30 -15.08
C LEU A 413 -12.74 13.39 -15.04
N ALA A 414 -13.45 12.28 -15.15
CA ALA A 414 -14.91 12.25 -15.04
C ALA A 414 -15.37 12.70 -13.63
N GLY A 415 -14.64 12.29 -12.59
CA GLY A 415 -14.87 12.73 -11.21
C GLY A 415 -14.67 14.23 -10.98
N VAL A 416 -13.78 14.87 -11.75
CA VAL A 416 -13.48 16.31 -11.63
C VAL A 416 -14.36 17.17 -12.53
N PHE A 417 -14.58 16.74 -13.78
CA PHE A 417 -15.15 17.59 -14.84
C PHE A 417 -16.54 17.18 -15.31
N HIS A 418 -17.05 16.04 -14.83
CA HIS A 418 -18.46 15.68 -14.95
C HIS A 418 -18.97 15.77 -16.41
N GLU A 419 -19.99 16.59 -16.67
CA GLU A 419 -20.65 16.77 -17.98
C GLU A 419 -19.66 17.01 -19.13
N ALA A 420 -18.59 17.79 -18.93
CA ALA A 420 -17.64 18.09 -20.00
C ALA A 420 -16.87 16.84 -20.49
N VAL A 421 -16.57 15.90 -19.59
CA VAL A 421 -15.94 14.63 -19.96
C VAL A 421 -16.95 13.71 -20.65
N PHE A 422 -18.19 13.69 -20.17
CA PHE A 422 -19.27 12.93 -20.83
C PHE A 422 -19.49 13.42 -22.27
N GLU A 423 -19.57 14.74 -22.50
CA GLU A 423 -19.71 15.32 -23.85
C GLU A 423 -18.56 14.92 -24.78
N ALA A 424 -17.32 14.91 -24.29
CA ALA A 424 -16.15 14.50 -25.05
C ALA A 424 -16.12 12.98 -25.32
N THR A 425 -16.72 12.18 -24.45
CA THR A 425 -16.77 10.71 -24.53
C THR A 425 -17.91 10.21 -25.43
N LEU A 426 -19.02 10.95 -25.52
CA LEU A 426 -20.24 10.56 -26.21
C LEU A 426 -20.05 10.14 -27.70
N PRO A 427 -19.22 10.85 -28.52
CA PRO A 427 -18.98 10.43 -29.90
C PRO A 427 -18.34 9.04 -29.99
N TYR A 428 -17.42 8.72 -29.08
CA TYR A 428 -16.76 7.42 -29.02
C TYR A 428 -17.75 6.31 -28.66
N LEU A 429 -18.55 6.52 -27.61
CA LEU A 429 -19.56 5.55 -27.18
C LEU A 429 -20.57 5.25 -28.29
N THR A 430 -21.03 6.29 -28.99
CA THR A 430 -22.02 6.16 -30.08
C THR A 430 -21.50 5.31 -31.24
N ASN A 431 -20.21 5.41 -31.54
CA ASN A 431 -19.58 4.67 -32.64
C ASN A 431 -19.22 3.23 -32.23
N ASN A 432 -18.84 3.02 -30.98
CA ASN A 432 -18.15 1.78 -30.58
C ASN A 432 -19.01 0.82 -29.74
N LEU A 433 -20.05 1.28 -29.02
CA LEU A 433 -20.85 0.40 -28.15
C LEU A 433 -21.46 -0.79 -28.90
N ASN A 434 -21.87 -0.63 -30.16
CA ASN A 434 -22.45 -1.68 -31.01
C ASN A 434 -21.49 -2.11 -32.14
N HIS A 435 -20.18 -1.92 -31.98
CA HIS A 435 -19.21 -2.28 -33.01
C HIS A 435 -19.14 -3.80 -33.21
N ASP A 436 -18.92 -4.25 -34.45
CA ASP A 436 -18.84 -5.68 -34.79
C ASP A 436 -17.61 -6.34 -34.14
N GLU A 437 -16.46 -5.69 -34.27
CA GLU A 437 -15.21 -6.11 -33.63
C GLU A 437 -15.27 -5.90 -32.12
N TRP A 438 -15.02 -6.97 -31.38
CA TRP A 438 -15.11 -6.98 -29.92
C TRP A 438 -14.15 -6.00 -29.21
N PRO A 439 -12.92 -5.69 -29.68
CA PRO A 439 -12.03 -4.76 -28.95
C PRO A 439 -12.60 -3.34 -28.85
N ASN A 440 -13.27 -2.88 -29.92
CA ASN A 440 -13.94 -1.58 -29.94
C ASN A 440 -15.17 -1.58 -29.03
N ARG A 441 -15.98 -2.64 -29.10
CA ARG A 441 -17.15 -2.80 -28.23
C ARG A 441 -16.78 -2.87 -26.75
N GLU A 442 -15.77 -3.68 -26.43
CA GLU A 442 -15.24 -3.88 -25.09
C GLU A 442 -14.70 -2.56 -24.51
N SER A 443 -13.86 -1.83 -25.25
CA SER A 443 -13.31 -0.55 -24.77
C SER A 443 -14.38 0.53 -24.58
N ALA A 444 -15.46 0.49 -25.36
CA ALA A 444 -16.61 1.39 -25.16
C ALA A 444 -17.38 1.06 -23.88
N VAL A 445 -17.51 -0.23 -23.53
CA VAL A 445 -18.10 -0.65 -22.25
C VAL A 445 -17.19 -0.22 -21.09
N LEU A 446 -15.87 -0.41 -21.21
CA LEU A 446 -14.89 0.10 -20.23
C LEU A 446 -15.03 1.62 -20.05
N ALA A 447 -15.09 2.40 -21.13
CA ALA A 447 -15.26 3.85 -21.06
C ALA A 447 -16.57 4.24 -20.38
N LEU A 448 -17.67 3.53 -20.67
CA LEU A 448 -18.96 3.77 -20.03
C LEU A 448 -18.91 3.47 -18.51
N GLY A 449 -18.19 2.43 -18.09
CA GLY A 449 -17.98 2.14 -16.67
C GLY A 449 -17.03 3.11 -15.98
N ALA A 450 -15.95 3.54 -16.65
CA ALA A 450 -14.99 4.51 -16.12
C ALA A 450 -15.65 5.85 -15.79
N ILE A 451 -16.54 6.36 -16.63
CA ILE A 451 -17.22 7.63 -16.36
C ILE A 451 -18.40 7.53 -15.37
N ALA A 452 -18.75 6.34 -14.87
CA ALA A 452 -19.99 6.10 -14.14
C ALA A 452 -20.15 6.97 -12.88
N ASP A 453 -19.17 6.96 -11.98
CA ASP A 453 -19.25 7.67 -10.70
C ASP A 453 -19.21 9.20 -10.91
N GLY A 454 -18.31 9.68 -11.76
CA GLY A 454 -18.16 11.11 -12.05
C GLY A 454 -19.27 11.73 -12.91
N CYS A 455 -19.90 10.94 -13.79
CA CYS A 455 -20.89 11.44 -14.75
C CYS A 455 -22.31 10.92 -14.52
N MET A 456 -22.61 10.32 -13.36
CA MET A 456 -23.91 9.66 -13.09
C MET A 456 -25.13 10.53 -13.44
N HIS A 457 -25.13 11.81 -13.06
CA HIS A 457 -26.25 12.73 -13.30
C HIS A 457 -26.60 12.94 -14.79
N VAL A 458 -25.61 12.92 -15.69
CA VAL A 458 -25.81 13.05 -17.15
C VAL A 458 -26.01 11.70 -17.82
N VAL A 459 -25.47 10.61 -17.27
CA VAL A 459 -25.65 9.25 -17.81
C VAL A 459 -27.03 8.68 -17.42
N GLN A 460 -27.54 9.00 -16.23
CA GLN A 460 -28.77 8.44 -15.67
C GLN A 460 -29.99 8.46 -16.63
N PRO A 461 -30.27 9.55 -17.39
CA PRO A 461 -31.36 9.55 -18.37
C PRO A 461 -31.25 8.48 -19.47
N HIS A 462 -30.03 7.98 -19.72
CA HIS A 462 -29.72 6.97 -20.74
C HIS A 462 -29.72 5.54 -20.18
N LEU A 463 -29.58 5.36 -18.86
CA LEU A 463 -29.54 4.04 -18.21
C LEU A 463 -30.74 3.13 -18.51
N PRO A 464 -31.99 3.62 -18.61
CA PRO A 464 -33.11 2.77 -18.99
C PRO A 464 -32.94 2.05 -20.34
N MET A 465 -32.14 2.60 -21.26
CA MET A 465 -31.78 1.98 -22.54
C MET A 465 -30.45 1.21 -22.45
N LEU A 466 -29.45 1.76 -21.76
CA LEU A 466 -28.11 1.17 -21.65
C LEU A 466 -28.10 -0.10 -20.80
N THR A 467 -28.83 -0.13 -19.68
CA THR A 467 -28.85 -1.28 -18.76
C THR A 467 -29.34 -2.56 -19.43
N PRO A 468 -30.50 -2.59 -20.14
CA PRO A 468 -30.90 -3.77 -20.88
C PRO A 468 -29.88 -4.21 -21.93
N TYR A 469 -29.23 -3.25 -22.60
CA TYR A 469 -28.18 -3.54 -23.58
C TYR A 469 -26.95 -4.20 -22.93
N LEU A 470 -26.43 -3.63 -21.85
CA LEU A 470 -25.31 -4.20 -21.09
C LEU A 470 -25.64 -5.60 -20.60
N ILE A 471 -26.86 -5.86 -20.12
CA ILE A 471 -27.29 -7.21 -19.74
C ILE A 471 -27.17 -8.21 -20.90
N THR A 472 -27.43 -7.78 -22.16
CA THR A 472 -27.21 -8.67 -23.32
C THR A 472 -25.74 -9.00 -23.55
N LEU A 473 -24.82 -8.09 -23.21
CA LEU A 473 -23.37 -8.31 -23.34
C LEU A 473 -22.81 -9.30 -22.31
N LEU A 474 -23.53 -9.61 -21.23
CA LEU A 474 -23.20 -10.73 -20.35
C LEU A 474 -23.29 -12.11 -21.05
N GLN A 475 -23.84 -12.15 -22.26
CA GLN A 475 -23.89 -13.33 -23.12
C GLN A 475 -22.98 -13.22 -24.35
N ASP A 476 -22.08 -12.23 -24.39
CA ASP A 476 -21.12 -12.07 -25.48
C ASP A 476 -20.22 -13.31 -25.58
N PRO A 477 -19.92 -13.81 -26.80
CA PRO A 477 -19.04 -14.96 -26.98
C PRO A 477 -17.64 -14.75 -26.39
N LYS A 478 -17.15 -13.51 -26.33
CA LYS A 478 -15.80 -13.19 -25.86
C LYS A 478 -15.81 -13.01 -24.32
N PRO A 479 -15.02 -13.81 -23.56
CA PRO A 479 -14.94 -13.70 -22.10
C PRO A 479 -14.60 -12.29 -21.62
N VAL A 480 -13.66 -11.60 -22.28
CA VAL A 480 -13.26 -10.22 -21.96
C VAL A 480 -14.40 -9.20 -22.05
N VAL A 481 -15.34 -9.36 -23.00
CA VAL A 481 -16.54 -8.51 -23.06
C VAL A 481 -17.45 -8.79 -21.87
N ARG A 482 -17.61 -10.07 -21.49
CA ARG A 482 -18.39 -10.43 -20.29
C ARG A 482 -17.75 -9.88 -19.02
N LYS A 483 -16.42 -10.01 -18.86
CA LYS A 483 -15.62 -9.46 -17.75
C LYS A 483 -15.92 -7.96 -17.57
N ILE A 484 -15.71 -7.15 -18.61
CA ILE A 484 -15.88 -5.70 -18.50
C ILE A 484 -17.34 -5.27 -18.33
N THR A 485 -18.28 -6.07 -18.86
CA THR A 485 -19.71 -5.85 -18.69
C THR A 485 -20.13 -6.06 -17.24
N CYS A 486 -19.64 -7.11 -16.57
CA CYS A 486 -19.85 -7.31 -15.13
C CYS A 486 -19.40 -6.09 -14.34
N TRP A 487 -18.14 -5.67 -14.54
CA TRP A 487 -17.57 -4.49 -13.88
C TRP A 487 -18.40 -3.22 -14.11
N THR A 488 -18.78 -2.96 -15.36
CA THR A 488 -19.58 -1.78 -15.73
C THR A 488 -20.98 -1.81 -15.12
N LEU A 489 -21.66 -2.96 -15.11
CA LEU A 489 -22.96 -3.11 -14.45
C LEU A 489 -22.85 -2.94 -12.93
N GLY A 490 -21.78 -3.43 -12.32
CA GLY A 490 -21.47 -3.21 -10.90
C GLY A 490 -21.39 -1.72 -10.55
N ARG A 491 -20.79 -0.89 -11.41
CA ARG A 491 -20.70 0.58 -11.23
C ARG A 491 -22.07 1.29 -11.26
N TYR A 492 -23.02 0.79 -12.05
CA TYR A 492 -24.38 1.35 -12.13
C TYR A 492 -25.38 0.71 -11.15
N SER A 493 -24.97 -0.30 -10.39
CA SER A 493 -25.85 -1.05 -9.48
C SER A 493 -26.48 -0.17 -8.38
N GLY A 494 -25.74 0.80 -7.84
CA GLY A 494 -26.23 1.71 -6.80
C GLY A 494 -27.40 2.59 -7.27
N TRP A 495 -27.42 3.00 -8.54
CA TRP A 495 -28.57 3.69 -9.12
C TRP A 495 -29.80 2.76 -9.14
N ALA A 496 -29.63 1.54 -9.67
CA ALA A 496 -30.71 0.58 -9.80
C ALA A 496 -31.28 0.15 -8.43
N ALA A 497 -30.41 -0.04 -7.43
CA ALA A 497 -30.77 -0.45 -6.07
C ALA A 497 -31.62 0.59 -5.31
N ARG A 498 -31.61 1.86 -5.75
CA ARG A 498 -32.36 2.97 -5.12
C ARG A 498 -33.65 3.34 -5.85
N LEU A 499 -34.00 2.61 -6.92
CA LEU A 499 -35.28 2.79 -7.61
C LEU A 499 -36.46 2.34 -6.74
N ASP A 500 -37.67 2.72 -7.16
CA ASP A 500 -38.90 2.21 -6.57
C ASP A 500 -39.08 0.71 -6.87
N PRO A 501 -40.02 -0.01 -6.21
CA PRO A 501 -40.15 -1.45 -6.39
C PRO A 501 -40.32 -1.90 -7.85
N ALA A 502 -41.05 -1.13 -8.67
CA ALA A 502 -41.21 -1.42 -10.09
C ALA A 502 -39.89 -1.22 -10.86
N GLY A 503 -39.14 -0.16 -10.58
CA GLY A 503 -37.82 0.08 -11.16
C GLY A 503 -36.78 -0.95 -10.72
N LYS A 504 -36.80 -1.39 -9.46
CA LYS A 504 -35.94 -2.50 -8.98
C LYS A 504 -36.20 -3.78 -9.75
N GLN A 505 -37.47 -4.15 -9.90
CA GLN A 505 -37.86 -5.32 -10.69
C GLN A 505 -37.43 -5.20 -12.17
N GLN A 506 -37.50 -3.99 -12.73
CA GLN A 506 -37.15 -3.76 -14.12
C GLN A 506 -35.64 -3.73 -14.38
N PHE A 507 -34.84 -3.22 -13.45
CA PHE A 507 -33.42 -2.93 -13.67
C PHE A 507 -32.49 -3.59 -12.66
N PHE A 508 -32.76 -3.48 -11.36
CA PHE A 508 -31.87 -4.01 -10.32
C PHE A 508 -31.85 -5.53 -10.29
N GLU A 509 -33.02 -6.18 -10.26
CA GLU A 509 -33.12 -7.64 -10.24
C GLU A 509 -32.43 -8.28 -11.46
N PRO A 510 -32.62 -7.79 -12.71
CA PRO A 510 -31.88 -8.30 -13.86
C PRO A 510 -30.37 -8.06 -13.84
N ILE A 511 -29.90 -6.93 -13.28
CA ILE A 511 -28.46 -6.68 -13.09
C ILE A 511 -27.88 -7.71 -12.12
N MET A 512 -28.51 -7.84 -10.95
CA MET A 512 -28.08 -8.76 -9.89
C MET A 512 -28.09 -10.21 -10.39
N ASP A 513 -29.18 -10.67 -11.00
CA ASP A 513 -29.30 -12.01 -11.58
C ASP A 513 -28.29 -12.25 -12.71
N GLY A 514 -28.05 -11.25 -13.56
CA GLY A 514 -27.05 -11.29 -14.62
C GLY A 514 -25.64 -11.53 -14.07
N ILE A 515 -25.23 -10.74 -13.08
CA ILE A 515 -23.90 -10.86 -12.44
C ILE A 515 -23.78 -12.18 -11.67
N LEU A 516 -24.78 -12.56 -10.86
CA LEU A 516 -24.80 -13.84 -10.12
C LEU A 516 -24.63 -15.04 -11.06
N LYS A 517 -25.28 -15.04 -12.22
CA LYS A 517 -25.10 -16.09 -13.24
C LYS A 517 -23.68 -16.14 -13.80
N LYS A 518 -23.00 -15.00 -13.95
CA LYS A 518 -21.61 -14.93 -14.41
C LYS A 518 -20.60 -15.36 -13.34
N MET A 519 -20.97 -15.37 -12.06
CA MET A 519 -20.16 -16.04 -11.03
C MET A 519 -20.07 -17.56 -11.25
N LEU A 520 -20.87 -18.17 -12.12
CA LEU A 520 -20.73 -19.58 -12.52
C LEU A 520 -20.38 -19.73 -14.02
N ASP A 521 -19.71 -18.72 -14.60
CA ASP A 521 -19.28 -18.77 -16.01
C ASP A 521 -18.24 -19.87 -16.27
N SER A 522 -18.12 -20.33 -17.52
CA SER A 522 -17.15 -21.37 -17.92
C SER A 522 -15.71 -20.85 -18.05
N ASN A 523 -15.49 -19.53 -17.90
CA ASN A 523 -14.17 -18.93 -17.85
C ASN A 523 -13.89 -18.37 -16.44
N LYS A 524 -12.77 -18.76 -15.84
CA LYS A 524 -12.38 -18.33 -14.48
C LYS A 524 -12.20 -16.83 -14.36
N GLY A 525 -11.67 -16.17 -15.38
CA GLY A 525 -11.53 -14.72 -15.38
C GLY A 525 -12.87 -13.99 -15.41
N VAL A 526 -13.92 -14.58 -16.00
CA VAL A 526 -15.29 -14.05 -15.91
C VAL A 526 -15.89 -14.28 -14.53
N GLN A 527 -15.62 -15.43 -13.90
CA GLN A 527 -16.04 -15.69 -12.51
C GLN A 527 -15.44 -14.67 -11.54
N GLU A 528 -14.13 -14.40 -11.68
CA GLU A 528 -13.39 -13.37 -10.94
C GLU A 528 -14.03 -11.99 -11.13
N ALA A 529 -14.16 -11.53 -12.39
CA ALA A 529 -14.76 -10.23 -12.69
C ALA A 529 -16.23 -10.11 -12.21
N ALA A 530 -17.00 -11.19 -12.27
CA ALA A 530 -18.37 -11.23 -11.79
C ALA A 530 -18.45 -11.16 -10.26
N ALA A 531 -17.57 -11.88 -9.55
CA ALA A 531 -17.50 -11.85 -8.09
C ALA A 531 -17.08 -10.47 -7.59
N SER A 532 -16.03 -9.87 -8.14
CA SER A 532 -15.60 -8.51 -7.79
C SER A 532 -16.69 -7.46 -8.11
N ALA A 533 -17.38 -7.59 -9.24
CA ALA A 533 -18.51 -6.73 -9.57
C ALA A 533 -19.70 -6.92 -8.60
N PHE A 534 -19.86 -8.12 -8.05
CA PHE A 534 -20.90 -8.42 -7.07
C PHE A 534 -20.57 -7.83 -5.70
N ALA A 535 -19.32 -7.93 -5.22
CA ALA A 535 -18.86 -7.26 -4.01
C ALA A 535 -19.10 -5.74 -4.08
N HIS A 536 -18.75 -5.11 -5.21
CA HIS A 536 -19.06 -3.69 -5.43
C HIS A 536 -20.58 -3.41 -5.45
N LEU A 537 -21.40 -4.32 -6.00
CA LEU A 537 -22.86 -4.20 -5.94
C LEU A 537 -23.36 -4.27 -4.48
N GLU A 538 -22.78 -5.13 -3.65
CA GLU A 538 -23.10 -5.27 -2.24
C GLU A 538 -22.84 -3.99 -1.46
N GLU A 539 -21.69 -3.35 -1.68
CA GLU A 539 -21.37 -2.06 -1.10
C GLU A 539 -22.37 -0.97 -1.48
N LYS A 540 -22.67 -0.85 -2.78
CA LYS A 540 -23.53 0.24 -3.29
C LYS A 540 -25.01 0.03 -2.97
N ALA A 541 -25.47 -1.21 -2.89
CA ALA A 541 -26.86 -1.55 -2.54
C ALA A 541 -27.05 -1.59 -1.01
N ASN A 542 -26.03 -1.98 -0.25
CA ASN A 542 -26.00 -2.03 1.21
C ASN A 542 -27.24 -2.80 1.74
N THR A 543 -27.91 -2.29 2.78
CA THR A 543 -29.11 -2.88 3.39
C THR A 543 -30.28 -3.16 2.43
N GLN A 544 -30.28 -2.60 1.21
CA GLN A 544 -31.29 -2.93 0.19
C GLN A 544 -31.22 -4.41 -0.26
N LEU A 545 -30.11 -5.10 0.02
CA LEU A 545 -29.93 -6.52 -0.28
C LEU A 545 -30.62 -7.48 0.69
N ALA A 546 -31.11 -7.00 1.83
CA ALA A 546 -31.66 -7.86 2.88
C ALA A 546 -32.77 -8.82 2.40
N GLU A 547 -33.60 -8.39 1.44
CA GLU A 547 -34.68 -9.22 0.86
C GLU A 547 -34.17 -10.24 -0.17
N TYR A 548 -32.96 -10.06 -0.68
CA TYR A 548 -32.36 -10.90 -1.73
C TYR A 548 -31.34 -11.91 -1.18
N CYS A 549 -30.98 -11.83 0.11
CA CYS A 549 -30.04 -12.75 0.76
C CYS A 549 -30.29 -14.24 0.46
N PRO A 550 -31.53 -14.77 0.40
CA PRO A 550 -31.75 -16.17 0.05
C PRO A 550 -31.19 -16.58 -1.31
N VAL A 551 -31.35 -15.73 -2.33
CA VAL A 551 -30.86 -16.00 -3.69
C VAL A 551 -29.34 -15.83 -3.75
N ILE A 552 -28.82 -14.80 -3.11
CA ILE A 552 -27.38 -14.49 -3.08
C ILE A 552 -26.60 -15.61 -2.38
N VAL A 553 -27.00 -15.98 -1.16
CA VAL A 553 -26.34 -17.04 -0.39
C VAL A 553 -26.43 -18.38 -1.12
N GLN A 554 -27.56 -18.69 -1.77
CA GLN A 554 -27.69 -19.90 -2.59
C GLN A 554 -26.70 -19.91 -3.77
N GLN A 555 -26.42 -18.73 -4.35
CA GLN A 555 -25.41 -18.61 -5.41
C GLN A 555 -23.99 -18.82 -4.87
N PHE A 556 -23.65 -18.18 -3.75
CA PHE A 556 -22.33 -18.33 -3.12
C PHE A 556 -22.02 -19.79 -2.76
N ILE A 557 -23.01 -20.55 -2.30
CA ILE A 557 -22.86 -21.99 -2.03
C ILE A 557 -22.51 -22.77 -3.30
N GLN A 558 -23.09 -22.42 -4.45
CA GLN A 558 -22.72 -23.05 -5.73
C GLN A 558 -21.30 -22.66 -6.14
N CYS A 559 -20.91 -21.39 -5.93
CA CYS A 559 -19.54 -20.94 -6.17
C CYS A 559 -18.54 -21.68 -5.29
N PHE A 560 -18.83 -21.91 -4.00
CA PHE A 560 -17.96 -22.69 -3.10
C PHE A 560 -17.64 -24.09 -3.61
N ALA A 561 -18.59 -24.70 -4.34
CA ALA A 561 -18.43 -26.03 -4.93
C ALA A 561 -17.69 -26.02 -6.28
N MET A 562 -17.70 -24.90 -7.01
CA MET A 562 -17.12 -24.77 -8.36
C MET A 562 -15.73 -24.13 -8.35
N TYR A 563 -15.53 -23.10 -7.53
CA TYR A 563 -14.33 -22.27 -7.56
C TYR A 563 -13.07 -23.02 -7.16
N LYS A 564 -12.02 -22.73 -7.91
CA LYS A 564 -10.63 -23.10 -7.62
C LYS A 564 -10.01 -22.07 -6.67
N ASP A 565 -8.76 -22.29 -6.31
CA ASP A 565 -8.12 -21.60 -5.20
C ASP A 565 -8.02 -20.07 -5.41
N LYS A 566 -7.71 -19.57 -6.62
CA LYS A 566 -7.66 -18.13 -6.91
C LYS A 566 -9.02 -17.44 -6.69
N ASN A 567 -10.05 -17.94 -7.36
CA ASN A 567 -11.40 -17.33 -7.28
C ASN A 567 -12.05 -17.53 -5.91
N MET A 568 -11.61 -18.52 -5.12
CA MET A 568 -12.08 -18.74 -3.76
C MET A 568 -11.83 -17.53 -2.86
N TYR A 569 -10.71 -16.82 -3.05
CA TYR A 569 -10.37 -15.67 -2.21
C TYR A 569 -11.37 -14.53 -2.42
N ILE A 570 -11.72 -14.26 -3.68
CA ILE A 570 -12.73 -13.27 -4.06
C ILE A 570 -14.13 -13.67 -3.56
N LEU A 571 -14.42 -14.98 -3.49
CA LEU A 571 -15.69 -15.45 -2.92
C LEU A 571 -15.76 -15.22 -1.41
N TYR A 572 -14.66 -15.39 -0.67
CA TYR A 572 -14.61 -15.05 0.75
C TYR A 572 -14.88 -13.56 0.96
N ASP A 573 -14.29 -12.70 0.13
CA ASP A 573 -14.55 -11.26 0.11
C ASP A 573 -16.03 -10.94 -0.13
N CYS A 574 -16.66 -11.52 -1.16
CA CYS A 574 -18.11 -11.35 -1.38
C CYS A 574 -18.96 -11.74 -0.15
N VAL A 575 -18.63 -12.85 0.52
CA VAL A 575 -19.35 -13.26 1.74
C VAL A 575 -19.13 -12.27 2.88
N GLN A 576 -17.92 -11.74 3.01
CA GLN A 576 -17.55 -10.71 3.97
C GLN A 576 -18.31 -9.40 3.71
N THR A 577 -18.26 -8.87 2.49
CA THR A 577 -18.96 -7.64 2.10
C THR A 577 -20.46 -7.77 2.34
N LEU A 578 -21.06 -8.91 1.96
CA LEU A 578 -22.47 -9.18 2.27
C LEU A 578 -22.74 -9.13 3.77
N ALA A 579 -21.93 -9.83 4.57
CA ALA A 579 -22.09 -9.91 6.02
C ALA A 579 -22.00 -8.55 6.69
N GLU A 580 -21.05 -7.72 6.29
CA GLU A 580 -20.89 -6.35 6.77
C GLU A 580 -22.13 -5.49 6.48
N HIS A 581 -22.65 -5.57 5.25
CA HIS A 581 -23.66 -4.62 4.76
C HIS A 581 -25.10 -5.01 5.10
N VAL A 582 -25.44 -6.30 5.16
CA VAL A 582 -26.80 -6.76 5.50
C VAL A 582 -26.96 -7.20 6.95
N GLY A 583 -25.84 -7.46 7.66
CA GLY A 583 -25.76 -7.77 9.08
C GLY A 583 -26.89 -8.70 9.58
N PRO A 584 -27.87 -8.19 10.37
CA PRO A 584 -28.94 -9.00 10.96
C PRO A 584 -29.78 -9.81 9.96
N ALA A 585 -29.83 -9.41 8.69
CA ALA A 585 -30.57 -10.17 7.67
C ALA A 585 -30.05 -11.61 7.50
N LEU A 586 -28.76 -11.86 7.77
CA LEU A 586 -28.15 -13.19 7.71
C LEU A 586 -28.51 -14.08 8.90
N GLN A 587 -29.10 -13.54 9.97
CA GLN A 587 -29.45 -14.30 11.18
C GLN A 587 -30.67 -15.23 10.99
N GLN A 588 -31.32 -15.20 9.83
CA GLN A 588 -32.44 -16.07 9.50
C GLN A 588 -32.00 -17.54 9.52
N ASP A 589 -32.73 -18.38 10.26
CA ASP A 589 -32.35 -19.79 10.50
C ASP A 589 -32.09 -20.57 9.21
N GLU A 590 -32.86 -20.29 8.15
CA GLU A 590 -32.69 -20.91 6.83
C GLU A 590 -31.35 -20.54 6.17
N LEU A 591 -30.92 -19.28 6.29
CA LEU A 591 -29.64 -18.80 5.74
C LEU A 591 -28.45 -19.34 6.55
N VAL A 592 -28.55 -19.33 7.88
CA VAL A 592 -27.52 -19.90 8.77
C VAL A 592 -27.34 -21.41 8.49
N ALA A 593 -28.45 -22.12 8.27
CA ALA A 593 -28.44 -23.56 8.02
C ALA A 593 -27.80 -23.96 6.67
N ILE A 594 -27.60 -23.02 5.74
CA ILE A 594 -26.97 -23.29 4.45
C ILE A 594 -25.56 -22.67 4.33
N LEU A 595 -25.34 -21.46 4.86
CA LEU A 595 -24.07 -20.75 4.76
C LEU A 595 -22.99 -21.36 5.67
N MET A 596 -23.30 -21.58 6.95
CA MET A 596 -22.32 -22.08 7.91
C MET A 596 -21.80 -23.49 7.56
N PRO A 597 -22.63 -24.45 7.12
CA PRO A 597 -22.10 -25.73 6.65
C PRO A 597 -21.14 -25.62 5.46
N ALA A 598 -21.38 -24.71 4.52
CA ALA A 598 -20.49 -24.50 3.38
C ALA A 598 -19.12 -23.93 3.82
N LEU A 599 -19.13 -22.90 4.68
CA LEU A 599 -17.91 -22.34 5.27
C LEU A 599 -17.16 -23.36 6.13
N LEU A 600 -17.87 -24.15 6.94
CA LEU A 600 -17.25 -25.19 7.77
C LEU A 600 -16.71 -26.37 6.96
N GLN A 601 -17.31 -26.69 5.82
CA GLN A 601 -16.75 -27.67 4.90
C GLN A 601 -15.39 -27.21 4.36
N ARG A 602 -15.29 -25.93 3.97
CA ARG A 602 -14.01 -25.31 3.57
C ARG A 602 -13.03 -25.26 4.74
N TRP A 603 -13.45 -24.75 5.89
CA TRP A 603 -12.67 -24.73 7.13
C TRP A 603 -11.99 -26.06 7.42
N ASN A 604 -12.72 -27.17 7.38
CA ASN A 604 -12.17 -28.49 7.68
C ASN A 604 -11.25 -29.04 6.57
N LYS A 605 -11.32 -28.51 5.34
CA LYS A 605 -10.51 -28.92 4.20
C LYS A 605 -9.17 -28.18 4.16
N VAL A 606 -9.17 -26.88 4.45
CA VAL A 606 -7.98 -26.02 4.32
C VAL A 606 -6.96 -26.35 5.41
N SER A 607 -5.69 -26.54 5.04
CA SER A 607 -4.58 -26.77 5.97
C SER A 607 -4.14 -25.49 6.67
N ASP A 608 -3.68 -25.56 7.93
CA ASP A 608 -3.12 -24.41 8.66
C ASP A 608 -1.86 -23.82 8.01
N HIS A 609 -1.25 -24.50 7.04
CA HIS A 609 -0.10 -24.00 6.28
C HIS A 609 -0.49 -23.36 4.94
N SER A 610 -1.77 -23.40 4.57
CA SER A 610 -2.26 -22.80 3.32
C SER A 610 -2.52 -21.31 3.50
N ARG A 611 -2.12 -20.49 2.53
CA ARG A 611 -2.47 -19.06 2.50
C ARG A 611 -3.99 -18.82 2.44
N GLU A 612 -4.77 -19.77 1.92
CA GLU A 612 -6.26 -19.70 1.90
C GLU A 612 -6.86 -19.53 3.32
N VAL A 613 -6.15 -19.94 4.38
CA VAL A 613 -6.65 -19.76 5.76
C VAL A 613 -6.85 -18.30 6.11
N ILE A 614 -6.00 -17.39 5.61
CA ILE A 614 -6.02 -15.96 5.93
C ILE A 614 -7.37 -15.33 5.52
N PRO A 615 -7.76 -15.32 4.23
CA PRO A 615 -9.05 -14.74 3.82
C PRO A 615 -10.26 -15.50 4.37
N LEU A 616 -10.11 -16.79 4.68
CA LEU A 616 -11.17 -17.56 5.34
C LEU A 616 -11.39 -17.12 6.80
N LEU A 617 -10.32 -16.79 7.54
CA LEU A 617 -10.41 -16.26 8.89
C LEU A 617 -11.08 -14.88 8.89
N GLU A 618 -10.68 -14.01 7.96
CA GLU A 618 -11.26 -12.67 7.78
C GLU A 618 -12.75 -12.76 7.46
N CYS A 619 -13.13 -13.58 6.48
CA CYS A 619 -14.53 -13.82 6.15
C CYS A 619 -15.34 -14.32 7.36
N LEU A 620 -14.78 -15.23 8.16
CA LEU A 620 -15.43 -15.71 9.38
C LEU A 620 -15.58 -14.61 10.45
N SER A 621 -14.72 -13.58 10.47
CA SER A 621 -14.82 -12.46 11.41
C SER A 621 -16.08 -11.65 11.15
N TYR A 622 -16.31 -11.28 9.89
CA TYR A 622 -17.52 -10.56 9.48
C TYR A 622 -18.78 -11.41 9.61
N VAL A 623 -18.71 -12.69 9.26
CA VAL A 623 -19.82 -13.64 9.44
C VAL A 623 -20.16 -13.82 10.92
N ALA A 624 -19.17 -13.89 11.81
CA ALA A 624 -19.40 -13.96 13.26
C ALA A 624 -20.15 -12.72 13.75
N THR A 625 -19.71 -11.53 13.36
CA THR A 625 -20.35 -10.25 13.69
C THR A 625 -21.78 -10.15 13.16
N ALA A 626 -22.01 -10.56 11.90
CA ALA A 626 -23.34 -10.50 11.29
C ALA A 626 -24.34 -11.50 11.93
N LEU A 627 -23.86 -12.71 12.26
CA LEU A 627 -24.68 -13.77 12.85
C LEU A 627 -24.92 -13.59 14.34
N ASP A 628 -24.06 -12.83 15.05
CA ASP A 628 -24.20 -12.53 16.47
C ASP A 628 -24.41 -13.84 17.27
N ALA A 629 -25.39 -13.89 18.16
CA ALA A 629 -25.71 -15.06 18.99
C ALA A 629 -25.89 -16.38 18.21
N LYS A 630 -26.28 -16.35 16.93
CA LYS A 630 -26.42 -17.56 16.09
C LYS A 630 -25.08 -18.23 15.79
N PHE A 631 -23.98 -17.51 15.89
CA PHE A 631 -22.63 -18.05 15.70
C PHE A 631 -22.15 -18.92 16.87
N SER A 632 -22.77 -18.79 18.05
CA SER A 632 -22.36 -19.44 19.31
C SER A 632 -22.10 -20.94 19.21
N GLN A 633 -22.90 -21.66 18.42
CA GLN A 633 -22.79 -23.12 18.28
C GLN A 633 -21.56 -23.57 17.48
N TYR A 634 -20.94 -22.67 16.72
CA TYR A 634 -19.78 -22.95 15.87
C TYR A 634 -18.47 -22.43 16.49
N ALA A 635 -18.57 -21.43 17.37
CA ALA A 635 -17.44 -20.67 17.90
C ALA A 635 -16.36 -21.53 18.59
N ALA A 636 -16.74 -22.56 19.37
CA ALA A 636 -15.77 -23.32 20.16
C ALA A 636 -14.69 -24.01 19.32
N GLY A 637 -15.05 -24.61 18.19
CA GLY A 637 -14.11 -25.26 17.29
C GLY A 637 -13.23 -24.26 16.54
N ILE A 638 -13.79 -23.10 16.17
CA ILE A 638 -13.10 -22.05 15.44
C ILE A 638 -12.07 -21.36 16.35
N PHE A 639 -12.49 -20.97 17.56
CA PHE A 639 -11.66 -20.36 18.59
C PHE A 639 -10.46 -21.25 18.96
N ALA A 640 -10.67 -22.56 19.12
CA ALA A 640 -9.61 -23.51 19.45
C ALA A 640 -8.54 -23.62 18.34
N ARG A 641 -8.93 -23.54 17.07
CA ARG A 641 -7.97 -23.57 15.96
C ARG A 641 -7.20 -22.25 15.84
N CYS A 642 -7.84 -21.10 16.07
CA CYS A 642 -7.16 -19.80 16.10
C CYS A 642 -6.02 -19.81 17.14
N ILE A 643 -6.29 -20.34 18.34
CA ILE A 643 -5.25 -20.56 19.37
C ILE A 643 -4.09 -21.44 18.85
N GLY A 644 -4.41 -22.51 18.13
CA GLY A 644 -3.39 -23.39 17.53
C GLY A 644 -2.50 -22.67 16.53
N ILE A 645 -3.09 -21.86 15.64
CA ILE A 645 -2.38 -21.06 14.64
C ILE A 645 -1.45 -20.04 15.31
N ILE A 646 -1.97 -19.29 16.29
CA ILE A 646 -1.20 -18.28 17.04
C ILE A 646 -0.01 -18.94 17.76
N LEU A 647 -0.26 -20.04 18.49
CA LEU A 647 0.80 -20.75 19.23
C LEU A 647 1.91 -21.25 18.30
N ARG A 648 1.56 -21.85 17.17
CA ARG A 648 2.53 -22.35 16.20
C ARG A 648 3.37 -21.19 15.64
N ASN A 649 2.74 -20.11 15.19
CA ASN A 649 3.45 -18.97 14.60
C ASN A 649 4.44 -18.33 15.59
N LEU A 650 4.02 -18.17 16.85
CA LEU A 650 4.90 -17.64 17.90
C LEU A 650 6.09 -18.58 18.19
N GLN A 651 5.87 -19.90 18.20
CA GLN A 651 6.95 -20.88 18.38
C GLN A 651 7.94 -20.85 17.22
N GLU A 652 7.46 -20.81 15.99
CA GLU A 652 8.29 -20.71 14.78
C GLU A 652 9.09 -19.40 14.77
N SER A 653 8.47 -18.29 15.19
CA SER A 653 9.14 -16.99 15.33
C SER A 653 10.27 -17.02 16.34
N GLN A 654 10.05 -17.66 17.49
CA GLN A 654 11.09 -17.82 18.50
C GLN A 654 12.25 -18.67 17.97
N MET A 655 11.95 -19.76 17.26
CA MET A 655 12.98 -20.62 16.65
C MET A 655 13.81 -19.86 15.60
N ALA A 656 13.18 -19.03 14.77
CA ALA A 656 13.87 -18.19 13.80
C ALA A 656 14.76 -17.13 14.47
N ALA A 657 14.31 -16.53 15.58
CA ALA A 657 15.12 -15.59 16.35
C ALA A 657 16.37 -16.23 16.96
N GLU A 658 16.31 -17.51 17.33
CA GLU A 658 17.45 -18.26 17.90
C GLU A 658 18.39 -18.84 16.81
N ASN A 659 17.91 -19.00 15.58
CA ASN A 659 18.66 -19.59 14.46
C ASN A 659 18.49 -18.78 13.17
N PRO A 660 19.47 -17.92 12.81
CA PRO A 660 19.41 -17.06 11.61
C PRO A 660 19.34 -17.80 10.27
N GLY A 661 19.45 -19.13 10.24
CA GLY A 661 19.26 -19.95 9.05
C GLY A 661 17.83 -20.47 8.83
N LEU A 662 16.89 -20.12 9.72
CA LEU A 662 15.46 -20.41 9.56
C LEU A 662 14.72 -19.17 9.06
N GLU A 663 13.74 -19.39 8.20
CA GLU A 663 12.84 -18.32 7.73
C GLU A 663 11.91 -17.89 8.87
N VAL A 664 11.65 -16.58 8.94
CA VAL A 664 10.66 -16.01 9.84
C VAL A 664 9.27 -16.41 9.32
N PRO A 665 8.36 -16.93 10.16
CA PRO A 665 7.03 -17.31 9.70
C PRO A 665 6.21 -16.08 9.32
N ASP A 666 5.35 -16.25 8.32
CA ASP A 666 4.40 -15.23 7.86
C ASP A 666 3.46 -14.82 9.01
N LYS A 667 3.46 -13.54 9.38
CA LYS A 667 2.74 -13.01 10.54
C LYS A 667 1.25 -12.82 10.28
N ASP A 668 0.79 -12.85 9.03
CA ASP A 668 -0.61 -12.63 8.66
C ASP A 668 -1.53 -13.73 9.22
N PHE A 669 -1.02 -14.95 9.33
CA PHE A 669 -1.71 -16.06 10.02
C PHE A 669 -2.00 -15.75 11.49
N LEU A 670 -1.08 -15.07 12.17
CA LEU A 670 -1.24 -14.73 13.57
C LEU A 670 -2.23 -13.57 13.71
N ILE A 671 -2.07 -12.53 12.89
CA ILE A 671 -2.91 -11.32 12.87
C ILE A 671 -4.38 -11.70 12.67
N THR A 672 -4.71 -12.35 11.55
CA THR A 672 -6.09 -12.72 11.22
C THR A 672 -6.73 -13.69 12.22
N ALA A 673 -5.94 -14.56 12.85
CA ALA A 673 -6.43 -15.43 13.91
C ALA A 673 -6.76 -14.65 15.20
N VAL A 674 -5.97 -13.62 15.54
CA VAL A 674 -6.25 -12.72 16.67
C VAL A 674 -7.51 -11.89 16.39
N ASP A 675 -7.67 -11.37 15.18
CA ASP A 675 -8.84 -10.56 14.80
C ASP A 675 -10.14 -11.36 14.81
N LEU A 676 -10.14 -12.59 14.30
CA LEU A 676 -11.30 -13.48 14.38
C LEU A 676 -11.67 -13.79 15.83
N MET A 677 -10.69 -13.94 16.72
CA MET A 677 -10.97 -14.11 18.14
C MET A 677 -11.59 -12.86 18.76
N SER A 678 -11.14 -11.66 18.35
CA SER A 678 -11.74 -10.38 18.74
C SER A 678 -13.20 -10.30 18.30
N ALA A 679 -13.46 -10.57 17.02
CA ALA A 679 -14.80 -10.58 16.44
C ALA A 679 -15.73 -11.57 17.16
N MET A 680 -15.26 -12.79 17.45
CA MET A 680 -16.05 -13.77 18.23
C MET A 680 -16.35 -13.29 19.65
N ILE A 681 -15.38 -12.69 20.35
CA ILE A 681 -15.60 -12.21 21.72
C ILE A 681 -16.64 -11.09 21.76
N GLN A 682 -16.62 -10.20 20.76
CA GLN A 682 -17.52 -9.07 20.63
C GLN A 682 -18.93 -9.49 20.17
N ALA A 683 -19.01 -10.40 19.19
CA ALA A 683 -20.27 -10.80 18.58
C ALA A 683 -21.09 -11.77 19.43
N LEU A 684 -20.46 -12.55 20.31
CA LEU A 684 -21.17 -13.57 21.08
C LEU A 684 -21.79 -13.01 22.36
N PRO A 685 -22.90 -13.60 22.85
CA PRO A 685 -23.42 -13.29 24.17
C PRO A 685 -22.34 -13.44 25.24
N SER A 686 -22.26 -12.51 26.19
CA SER A 686 -21.18 -12.45 27.18
C SER A 686 -20.90 -13.78 27.90
N GLN A 687 -21.95 -14.55 28.22
CA GLN A 687 -21.79 -15.87 28.82
C GLN A 687 -21.01 -16.86 27.94
N ASN A 688 -21.24 -16.82 26.62
CA ASN A 688 -20.56 -17.67 25.65
C ASN A 688 -19.10 -17.22 25.47
N SER A 689 -18.84 -15.92 25.31
CA SER A 689 -17.48 -15.36 25.23
C SER A 689 -16.67 -15.69 26.49
N SER A 690 -17.25 -15.50 27.68
CA SER A 690 -16.62 -15.87 28.96
C SER A 690 -16.32 -17.36 29.04
N GLN A 691 -17.19 -18.24 28.53
CA GLN A 691 -16.95 -19.68 28.51
C GLN A 691 -15.82 -20.08 27.55
N LEU A 692 -15.73 -19.46 26.37
CA LEU A 692 -14.65 -19.70 25.42
C LEU A 692 -13.28 -19.31 26.01
N VAL A 693 -13.20 -18.11 26.59
CA VAL A 693 -11.98 -17.61 27.22
C VAL A 693 -11.61 -18.43 28.45
N ALA A 694 -12.57 -18.74 29.32
CA ALA A 694 -12.32 -19.58 30.50
C ALA A 694 -11.93 -21.03 30.14
N GLY A 695 -12.41 -21.53 29.00
CA GLY A 695 -12.07 -22.84 28.45
C GLY A 695 -10.67 -22.92 27.83
N THR A 696 -9.97 -21.78 27.67
CA THR A 696 -8.67 -21.67 27.01
C THR A 696 -7.57 -21.37 28.03
N PRO A 697 -6.75 -22.37 28.41
CA PRO A 697 -5.67 -22.17 29.37
C PRO A 697 -4.67 -21.13 28.89
N ASN A 698 -4.20 -20.26 29.79
CA ASN A 698 -3.18 -19.25 29.52
C ASN A 698 -3.52 -18.24 28.41
N PHE A 699 -4.80 -18.07 28.07
CA PHE A 699 -5.25 -17.13 27.03
C PHE A 699 -4.61 -15.73 27.17
N PHE A 700 -4.68 -15.12 28.35
CA PHE A 700 -4.11 -13.80 28.59
C PHE A 700 -2.57 -13.77 28.61
N GLN A 701 -1.90 -14.90 28.85
CA GLN A 701 -0.45 -14.98 28.68
C GLN A 701 -0.08 -15.02 27.20
N LEU A 702 -0.84 -15.74 26.39
CA LEU A 702 -0.69 -15.76 24.94
C LEU A 702 -0.91 -14.36 24.35
N LEU A 703 -1.97 -13.68 24.79
CA LEU A 703 -2.25 -12.29 24.41
C LEU A 703 -1.09 -11.36 24.78
N ALA A 704 -0.54 -11.49 25.99
CA ALA A 704 0.61 -10.69 26.44
C ALA A 704 1.87 -10.92 25.59
N ILE A 705 2.09 -12.13 25.06
CA ILE A 705 3.18 -12.41 24.13
C ILE A 705 2.93 -11.68 22.80
N CYS A 706 1.70 -11.74 22.26
CA CYS A 706 1.34 -11.03 21.03
C CYS A 706 1.48 -9.51 21.17
N MET A 707 1.08 -8.94 22.32
CA MET A 707 1.26 -7.53 22.65
C MET A 707 2.74 -7.08 22.69
N SER A 708 3.68 -8.02 22.75
CA SER A 708 5.13 -7.78 22.82
C SER A 708 5.88 -8.29 21.58
N ASP A 709 5.17 -8.65 20.50
CA ASP A 709 5.79 -9.14 19.27
C ASP A 709 6.61 -8.05 18.58
N SER A 710 7.63 -8.43 17.81
CA SER A 710 8.45 -7.49 17.04
C SER A 710 7.70 -6.83 15.89
N ASN A 711 6.72 -7.50 15.29
CA ASN A 711 5.89 -6.96 14.21
C ASN A 711 4.80 -6.04 14.78
N ASN A 712 4.60 -4.87 14.15
CA ASN A 712 3.67 -3.85 14.65
C ASN A 712 2.20 -4.27 14.49
N ASP A 713 1.83 -4.89 13.38
CA ASP A 713 0.45 -5.28 13.05
C ASP A 713 -0.07 -6.38 13.97
N VAL A 714 0.83 -7.30 14.38
CA VAL A 714 0.55 -8.28 15.44
C VAL A 714 0.19 -7.57 16.75
N ARG A 715 0.97 -6.55 17.13
CA ARG A 715 0.69 -5.79 18.35
C ARG A 715 -0.61 -5.00 18.22
N GLN A 716 -0.86 -4.35 17.08
CA GLN A 716 -2.08 -3.59 16.81
C GLN A 716 -3.33 -4.44 17.06
N SER A 717 -3.37 -5.64 16.48
CA SER A 717 -4.46 -6.62 16.60
C SER A 717 -4.60 -7.14 18.03
N ALA A 718 -3.47 -7.42 18.70
CA ALA A 718 -3.47 -7.84 20.10
C ALA A 718 -4.04 -6.76 21.05
N TYR A 719 -3.75 -5.48 20.81
CA TYR A 719 -4.32 -4.39 21.60
C TYR A 719 -5.81 -4.12 21.28
N ALA A 720 -6.29 -4.44 20.07
CA ALA A 720 -7.72 -4.45 19.79
C ALA A 720 -8.42 -5.56 20.59
N LEU A 721 -7.90 -6.79 20.52
CA LEU A 721 -8.41 -7.93 21.30
C LEU A 721 -8.39 -7.68 22.81
N LEU A 722 -7.39 -6.98 23.33
CA LEU A 722 -7.34 -6.61 24.75
C LEU A 722 -8.51 -5.70 25.15
N GLY A 723 -8.83 -4.71 24.32
CA GLY A 723 -9.94 -3.78 24.58
C GLY A 723 -11.29 -4.50 24.48
N ASP A 724 -11.49 -5.35 23.48
CA ASP A 724 -12.69 -6.19 23.38
C ASP A 724 -12.81 -7.16 24.57
N CYS A 725 -11.69 -7.69 25.07
CA CYS A 725 -11.68 -8.48 26.29
C CYS A 725 -12.08 -7.67 27.52
N ALA A 726 -11.65 -6.42 27.62
CA ALA A 726 -12.05 -5.53 28.69
C ALA A 726 -13.57 -5.23 28.63
N ILE A 727 -14.15 -5.11 27.44
CA ILE A 727 -15.59 -4.90 27.28
C ILE A 727 -16.39 -6.16 27.63
N CYS A 728 -16.00 -7.31 27.06
CA CYS A 728 -16.88 -8.48 26.99
C CYS A 728 -16.58 -9.56 28.04
N VAL A 729 -15.32 -9.69 28.49
CA VAL A 729 -14.85 -10.78 29.36
C VAL A 729 -13.94 -10.28 30.50
N PHE A 730 -14.26 -9.10 31.05
CA PHE A 730 -13.45 -8.43 32.05
C PHE A 730 -13.14 -9.30 33.28
N ASP A 731 -14.11 -10.07 33.77
CA ASP A 731 -13.93 -10.96 34.93
C ASP A 731 -12.84 -12.00 34.70
N GLN A 732 -12.66 -12.46 33.45
CA GLN A 732 -11.60 -13.38 33.07
C GLN A 732 -10.25 -12.66 32.90
N LEU A 733 -10.26 -11.40 32.42
CA LEU A 733 -9.07 -10.56 32.24
C LEU A 733 -8.47 -10.07 33.57
N GLN A 734 -9.32 -9.73 34.54
CA GLN A 734 -8.94 -9.04 35.78
C GLN A 734 -7.77 -9.69 36.54
N PRO A 735 -7.66 -11.03 36.68
CA PRO A 735 -6.52 -11.67 37.35
C PRO A 735 -5.17 -11.45 36.67
N SER A 736 -5.14 -11.27 35.34
CA SER A 736 -3.93 -11.06 34.54
C SER A 736 -3.62 -9.58 34.32
N LEU A 737 -4.53 -8.69 34.72
CA LEU A 737 -4.45 -7.26 34.46
C LEU A 737 -3.16 -6.59 34.97
N PRO A 738 -2.60 -6.93 36.15
CA PRO A 738 -1.36 -6.30 36.60
C PRO A 738 -0.17 -6.51 35.66
N ALA A 739 -0.03 -7.70 35.07
CA ALA A 739 1.05 -8.00 34.12
C ALA A 739 0.80 -7.33 32.76
N ILE A 740 -0.46 -7.36 32.30
CA ILE A 740 -0.87 -6.74 31.03
C ILE A 740 -0.66 -5.23 31.05
N LEU A 741 -1.02 -4.56 32.15
CA LEU A 741 -0.85 -3.10 32.27
C LEU A 741 0.61 -2.66 32.22
N GLU A 742 1.56 -3.48 32.68
CA GLU A 742 2.99 -3.16 32.55
C GLU A 742 3.44 -3.16 31.10
N ILE A 743 3.00 -4.14 30.30
CA ILE A 743 3.29 -4.22 28.87
C ILE A 743 2.65 -3.04 28.14
N LEU A 744 1.36 -2.80 28.41
CA LEU A 744 0.61 -1.71 27.80
C LEU A 744 1.26 -0.35 28.06
N ILE A 745 1.61 -0.03 29.31
CA ILE A 745 2.22 1.27 29.66
C ILE A 745 3.52 1.51 28.88
N ASN A 746 4.30 0.45 28.63
CA ASN A 746 5.53 0.56 27.85
C ASN A 746 5.23 0.80 26.37
N GLN A 747 4.18 0.21 25.81
CA GLN A 747 3.78 0.41 24.42
C GLN A 747 3.36 1.85 24.10
N LEU A 748 2.87 2.61 25.08
CA LEU A 748 2.48 4.02 24.90
C LEU A 748 3.68 4.98 24.70
N GLU A 749 4.91 4.48 24.56
CA GLU A 749 6.08 5.29 24.22
C GLU A 749 6.08 5.70 22.75
N VAL A 750 5.95 7.00 22.49
CA VAL A 750 5.87 7.57 21.13
C VAL A 750 7.25 7.78 20.49
N SER A 751 8.33 7.80 21.28
CA SER A 751 9.69 8.09 20.78
C SER A 751 10.16 7.15 19.66
N PRO A 752 9.92 5.83 19.72
CA PRO A 752 10.30 4.91 18.65
C PRO A 752 9.59 5.18 17.32
N ALA A 753 8.29 5.53 17.35
CA ALA A 753 7.49 5.80 16.14
C ALA A 753 8.00 7.03 15.36
N HIS A 754 8.52 8.04 16.06
CA HIS A 754 9.06 9.25 15.44
C HIS A 754 10.35 9.06 14.65
N VAL A 755 11.14 8.03 14.95
CA VAL A 755 12.47 7.80 14.34
C VAL A 755 12.35 6.93 13.08
N GLY A 756 11.30 6.11 12.99
CA GLY A 756 11.12 5.14 11.89
C GLY A 756 10.44 5.68 10.64
N HIS A 757 9.72 6.81 10.71
CA HIS A 757 8.71 7.16 9.68
C HIS A 757 7.74 5.99 9.39
N ASP A 758 7.47 5.19 10.43
CA ASP A 758 6.67 3.97 10.34
C ASP A 758 5.27 4.29 10.88
N GLU A 759 4.32 4.51 9.96
CA GLU A 759 2.94 4.87 10.30
C GLU A 759 2.24 3.77 11.12
N SER A 760 2.60 2.50 10.91
CA SER A 760 2.05 1.36 11.67
C SER A 760 2.32 1.48 13.16
N GLY A 761 3.44 2.11 13.55
CA GLY A 761 3.80 2.36 14.95
C GLY A 761 2.78 3.23 15.69
N TYR A 762 2.14 4.19 15.01
CA TYR A 762 1.08 5.02 15.60
C TYR A 762 -0.22 4.24 15.77
N SER A 763 -0.56 3.34 14.84
CA SER A 763 -1.75 2.47 14.91
C SER A 763 -1.71 1.54 16.13
N VAL A 764 -0.54 1.00 16.48
CA VAL A 764 -0.38 0.19 17.71
C VAL A 764 -0.66 1.03 18.96
N ILE A 765 -0.11 2.24 19.04
CA ILE A 765 -0.31 3.15 20.19
C ILE A 765 -1.78 3.56 20.27
N ASN A 766 -2.45 3.73 19.13
CA ASN A 766 -3.87 4.08 19.05
C ASN A 766 -4.74 3.00 19.72
N ASN A 767 -4.57 1.74 19.34
CA ASN A 767 -5.31 0.62 19.96
C ASN A 767 -4.92 0.42 21.43
N ALA A 768 -3.66 0.65 21.80
CA ALA A 768 -3.23 0.62 23.20
C ALA A 768 -3.90 1.72 24.03
N CYS A 769 -4.03 2.94 23.50
CA CYS A 769 -4.78 4.03 24.14
C CYS A 769 -6.25 3.67 24.32
N TRP A 770 -6.91 3.17 23.28
CA TRP A 770 -8.30 2.72 23.35
C TRP A 770 -8.49 1.64 24.44
N SER A 771 -7.62 0.62 24.44
CA SER A 771 -7.57 -0.42 25.48
C SER A 771 -7.48 0.14 26.92
N VAL A 772 -6.67 1.19 27.16
CA VAL A 772 -6.62 1.84 28.49
C VAL A 772 -7.97 2.41 28.88
N GLY A 773 -8.65 3.06 27.95
CA GLY A 773 -9.97 3.63 28.17
C GLY A 773 -10.98 2.57 28.62
N GLU A 774 -11.06 1.46 27.89
CA GLU A 774 -11.98 0.35 28.20
C GLU A 774 -11.66 -0.30 29.55
N ILE A 775 -10.39 -0.61 29.80
CA ILE A 775 -9.94 -1.16 31.09
C ILE A 775 -10.28 -0.20 32.23
N ALA A 776 -10.05 1.11 32.05
CA ALA A 776 -10.29 2.09 33.09
C ALA A 776 -11.76 2.19 33.48
N MET A 777 -12.67 2.07 32.51
CA MET A 777 -14.11 2.07 32.78
C MET A 777 -14.55 0.89 33.66
N GLN A 778 -13.94 -0.29 33.46
CA GLN A 778 -14.28 -1.50 34.20
C GLN A 778 -13.57 -1.58 35.55
N GLN A 779 -12.26 -1.32 35.58
CA GLN A 779 -11.40 -1.48 36.76
C GLN A 779 -11.53 -0.33 37.76
N LYS A 780 -11.92 0.87 37.31
CA LYS A 780 -12.19 2.07 38.15
C LYS A 780 -11.08 2.35 39.17
N GLU A 781 -11.36 2.39 40.47
CA GLU A 781 -10.34 2.70 41.49
C GLU A 781 -9.18 1.71 41.51
N GLY A 782 -9.35 0.51 40.93
CA GLY A 782 -8.26 -0.45 40.75
C GLY A 782 -7.15 0.04 39.79
N MET A 783 -7.39 1.12 39.03
CA MET A 783 -6.39 1.76 38.16
C MET A 783 -5.43 2.69 38.91
N GLN A 784 -5.71 3.02 40.17
CA GLN A 784 -4.92 3.96 40.97
C GLN A 784 -3.41 3.69 40.98
N PRO A 785 -2.91 2.44 41.09
CA PRO A 785 -1.47 2.16 41.07
C PRO A 785 -0.76 2.57 39.78
N TYR A 786 -1.50 2.73 38.68
CA TYR A 786 -0.96 2.98 37.34
C TYR A 786 -1.21 4.42 36.85
N ALA A 787 -2.06 5.17 37.55
CA ALA A 787 -2.60 6.44 37.09
C ALA A 787 -1.54 7.49 36.72
N GLU A 788 -0.49 7.65 37.54
CA GLU A 788 0.58 8.62 37.27
C GLU A 788 1.41 8.25 36.02
N ARG A 789 1.76 6.96 35.87
CA ARG A 789 2.52 6.48 34.70
C ARG A 789 1.69 6.60 33.42
N LEU A 790 0.41 6.23 33.47
CA LEU A 790 -0.51 6.37 32.34
C LEU A 790 -0.71 7.84 31.97
N LEU A 791 -0.89 8.72 32.96
CA LEU A 791 -0.98 10.17 32.74
C LEU A 791 0.27 10.71 32.03
N GLN A 792 1.46 10.28 32.44
CA GLN A 792 2.71 10.72 31.80
C GLN A 792 2.77 10.31 30.33
N LYS A 793 2.44 9.05 30.01
CA LYS A 793 2.45 8.54 28.63
C LYS A 793 1.39 9.21 27.77
N ILE A 794 0.14 9.21 28.23
CA ILE A 794 -1.00 9.81 27.51
C ILE A 794 -0.83 11.33 27.35
N GLY A 795 -0.30 12.00 28.38
CA GLY A 795 0.04 13.42 28.29
C GLY A 795 1.05 13.69 27.18
N THR A 796 2.12 12.88 27.08
CA THR A 796 3.13 13.02 26.01
C THR A 796 2.49 12.94 24.63
N ILE A 797 1.55 12.01 24.42
CA ILE A 797 0.80 11.87 23.16
C ILE A 797 -0.05 13.12 22.88
N LEU A 798 -0.79 13.61 23.88
CA LEU A 798 -1.70 14.77 23.72
C LEU A 798 -0.98 16.09 23.41
N PHE A 799 0.27 16.24 23.87
CA PHE A 799 1.08 17.45 23.63
C PHE A 799 1.91 17.40 22.34
N ASP A 800 2.03 16.24 21.69
CA ASP A 800 2.82 16.10 20.47
C ASP A 800 2.02 16.51 19.22
N SER A 801 2.51 17.51 18.50
CA SER A 801 1.87 18.01 17.26
C SER A 801 2.15 17.13 16.04
N LYS A 802 3.02 16.14 16.15
CA LYS A 802 3.36 15.21 15.06
C LYS A 802 2.51 13.95 15.05
N VAL A 803 1.79 13.69 16.13
CA VAL A 803 0.92 12.52 16.28
C VAL A 803 -0.34 12.68 15.41
N PRO A 804 -0.80 11.60 14.74
CA PRO A 804 -2.07 11.59 14.01
C PRO A 804 -3.27 12.01 14.86
N GLU A 805 -4.26 12.64 14.23
CA GLU A 805 -5.45 13.16 14.93
C GLU A 805 -6.23 12.07 15.67
N SER A 806 -6.47 10.93 15.02
CA SER A 806 -7.17 9.77 15.60
C SER A 806 -6.52 9.26 16.89
N LEU A 807 -5.18 9.19 16.93
CA LEU A 807 -4.44 8.81 18.13
C LEU A 807 -4.59 9.88 19.25
N ASN A 808 -4.60 11.16 18.89
CA ASN A 808 -4.81 12.24 19.85
C ASN A 808 -6.22 12.18 20.46
N GLU A 809 -7.23 11.86 19.65
CA GLU A 809 -8.62 11.65 20.06
C GLU A 809 -8.75 10.48 21.03
N ASN A 810 -8.19 9.31 20.69
CA ASN A 810 -8.22 8.13 21.56
C ASN A 810 -7.42 8.34 22.87
N ALA A 811 -6.31 9.07 22.82
CA ALA A 811 -5.57 9.46 24.02
C ALA A 811 -6.41 10.35 24.95
N ALA A 812 -7.20 11.28 24.39
CA ALA A 812 -8.12 12.11 25.17
C ALA A 812 -9.24 11.27 25.79
N ILE A 813 -9.86 10.37 25.01
CA ILE A 813 -10.90 9.47 25.51
C ILE A 813 -10.39 8.62 26.67
N ALA A 814 -9.20 8.03 26.52
CA ALA A 814 -8.54 7.23 27.55
C ALA A 814 -8.25 8.03 28.83
N LEU A 815 -7.72 9.26 28.71
CA LEU A 815 -7.48 10.15 29.85
C LEU A 815 -8.78 10.50 30.58
N GLY A 816 -9.83 10.80 29.83
CA GLY A 816 -11.15 11.09 30.36
C GLY A 816 -11.70 9.90 31.14
N ARG A 817 -11.72 8.71 30.53
CA ARG A 817 -12.19 7.45 31.15
C ARG A 817 -11.37 7.07 32.40
N LEU A 818 -10.05 7.31 32.41
CA LEU A 818 -9.20 7.12 33.59
C LEU A 818 -9.65 7.97 34.79
N GLY A 819 -10.25 9.14 34.54
CA GLY A 819 -10.84 10.00 35.56
C GLY A 819 -11.93 9.34 36.40
N ILE A 820 -12.66 8.36 35.87
CA ILE A 820 -13.79 7.69 36.56
C ILE A 820 -13.37 7.03 37.87
N GLY A 821 -12.14 6.50 37.95
CA GLY A 821 -11.59 5.86 39.15
C GLY A 821 -10.40 6.60 39.76
N CYS A 822 -9.77 7.51 39.01
CA CYS A 822 -8.50 8.14 39.37
C CYS A 822 -8.56 9.67 39.49
N ALA A 823 -9.76 10.26 39.59
CA ALA A 823 -9.97 11.71 39.61
C ALA A 823 -9.04 12.48 40.55
N HIS A 824 -8.89 12.05 41.80
CA HIS A 824 -8.05 12.74 42.79
C HIS A 824 -6.58 12.84 42.35
N THR A 825 -6.00 11.74 41.87
CA THR A 825 -4.62 11.68 41.41
C THR A 825 -4.41 12.57 40.18
N LEU A 826 -5.33 12.50 39.21
CA LEU A 826 -5.25 13.28 37.98
C LEU A 826 -5.52 14.78 38.22
N SER A 827 -6.34 15.13 39.22
CA SER A 827 -6.73 16.52 39.50
C SER A 827 -5.57 17.43 39.90
N MET A 828 -4.47 16.84 40.39
CA MET A 828 -3.23 17.56 40.70
C MET A 828 -2.57 18.15 39.44
N HIS A 829 -2.84 17.57 38.27
CA HIS A 829 -2.29 17.96 36.97
C HIS A 829 -3.30 18.66 36.06
N LEU A 830 -4.53 18.90 36.54
CA LEU A 830 -5.66 19.36 35.72
C LEU A 830 -5.34 20.62 34.90
N ALA A 831 -4.67 21.60 35.49
CA ALA A 831 -4.31 22.85 34.79
C ALA A 831 -3.40 22.63 33.58
N GLN A 832 -2.56 21.59 33.60
CA GLN A 832 -1.66 21.26 32.51
C GLN A 832 -2.41 20.48 31.41
N ILE A 833 -3.23 19.49 31.79
CA ILE A 833 -3.86 18.58 30.84
C ILE A 833 -5.14 19.14 30.19
N ALA A 834 -5.86 20.05 30.86
CA ALA A 834 -7.15 20.53 30.38
C ALA A 834 -7.10 21.16 28.97
N PRO A 835 -6.15 22.04 28.61
CA PRO A 835 -6.10 22.61 27.27
C PRO A 835 -5.92 21.55 26.16
N ALA A 836 -5.01 20.60 26.38
CA ALA A 836 -4.74 19.56 25.39
C ALA A 836 -5.91 18.57 25.26
N PHE A 837 -6.52 18.18 26.39
CA PHE A 837 -7.71 17.34 26.41
C PHE A 837 -8.89 17.99 25.68
N LEU A 838 -9.19 19.27 25.95
CA LEU A 838 -10.33 19.98 25.35
C LEU A 838 -10.15 20.14 23.84
N ARG A 839 -8.94 20.50 23.39
CA ARG A 839 -8.60 20.59 21.98
C ARG A 839 -8.85 19.25 21.26
N ALA A 840 -8.38 18.14 21.84
CA ALA A 840 -8.53 16.81 21.27
C ALA A 840 -9.98 16.33 21.26
N ILE A 841 -10.65 16.34 22.42
CA ILE A 841 -12.03 15.82 22.56
C ILE A 841 -13.07 16.66 21.80
N SER A 842 -12.75 17.91 21.46
CA SER A 842 -13.63 18.76 20.65
C SER A 842 -13.83 18.23 19.23
N LYS A 843 -12.84 17.52 18.68
CA LYS A 843 -12.83 16.94 17.33
C LYS A 843 -13.63 15.63 17.25
N VAL A 844 -13.68 14.88 18.36
CA VAL A 844 -14.47 13.64 18.47
C VAL A 844 -15.95 13.93 18.29
N THR A 845 -16.65 13.13 17.49
CA THR A 845 -18.10 13.23 17.29
C THR A 845 -18.87 12.87 18.57
N TRP A 846 -20.12 13.31 18.70
CA TRP A 846 -20.94 13.01 19.87
C TRP A 846 -21.40 11.55 19.86
N ASN A 847 -20.75 10.72 20.67
CA ASN A 847 -21.04 9.31 20.87
C ASN A 847 -20.89 8.92 22.35
N ASP A 848 -21.11 7.64 22.66
CA ASP A 848 -21.00 7.12 24.02
C ASP A 848 -19.57 7.23 24.57
N GLU A 849 -18.55 7.09 23.74
CA GLU A 849 -17.14 7.21 24.17
C GLU A 849 -16.80 8.62 24.65
N LYS A 850 -17.17 9.64 23.86
CA LYS A 850 -17.04 11.06 24.23
C LYS A 850 -17.81 11.35 25.51
N SER A 851 -19.01 10.77 25.66
CA SER A 851 -19.80 10.89 26.89
C SER A 851 -19.05 10.33 28.11
N HIS A 852 -18.52 9.10 28.03
CA HIS A 852 -17.75 8.48 29.11
C HIS A 852 -16.49 9.27 29.45
N ALA A 853 -15.75 9.71 28.43
CA ALA A 853 -14.54 10.52 28.61
C ALA A 853 -14.84 11.83 29.33
N LEU A 854 -15.88 12.55 28.92
CA LEU A 854 -16.30 13.80 29.56
C LEU A 854 -16.82 13.58 30.99
N GLN A 855 -17.52 12.48 31.26
CA GLN A 855 -17.95 12.14 32.61
C GLN A 855 -16.76 11.96 33.55
N GLY A 856 -15.75 11.19 33.15
CA GLY A 856 -14.55 11.02 33.96
C GLY A 856 -13.72 12.31 34.07
N PHE A 857 -13.58 13.08 32.98
CA PHE A 857 -12.91 14.39 33.03
C PHE A 857 -13.61 15.36 34.00
N MET A 858 -14.94 15.40 34.02
CA MET A 858 -15.70 16.21 34.97
C MET A 858 -15.46 15.79 36.42
N GLN A 859 -15.21 14.51 36.71
CA GLN A 859 -14.82 14.08 38.06
C GLN A 859 -13.44 14.64 38.45
N ILE A 860 -12.48 14.66 37.50
CA ILE A 860 -11.17 15.31 37.70
C ILE A 860 -11.37 16.80 38.00
N VAL A 861 -12.23 17.47 37.24
CA VAL A 861 -12.57 18.89 37.44
C VAL A 861 -13.19 19.14 38.81
N LEU A 862 -14.15 18.32 39.24
CA LEU A 862 -14.80 18.46 40.55
C LEU A 862 -13.83 18.22 41.71
N ALA A 863 -12.79 17.41 41.52
CA ALA A 863 -11.75 17.19 42.52
C ALA A 863 -10.78 18.38 42.69
N ASN A 864 -10.59 19.21 41.65
CA ASN A 864 -9.79 20.44 41.73
C ASN A 864 -10.35 21.57 40.84
N PRO A 865 -11.50 22.17 41.18
CA PRO A 865 -12.20 23.10 40.28
C PRO A 865 -11.39 24.37 39.97
N GLY A 866 -10.54 24.80 40.89
CA GLY A 866 -9.70 26.01 40.73
C GLY A 866 -8.67 25.89 39.61
N ALA A 867 -8.23 24.67 39.27
CA ALA A 867 -7.23 24.44 38.23
C ALA A 867 -7.75 24.67 36.79
N MET A 868 -9.07 24.83 36.60
CA MET A 868 -9.67 25.12 35.28
C MET A 868 -9.70 26.60 34.90
N GLU A 869 -9.17 27.51 35.73
CA GLU A 869 -9.29 28.97 35.53
C GLU A 869 -9.00 29.42 34.08
N GLN A 870 -7.97 28.85 33.44
CA GLN A 870 -7.55 29.21 32.08
C GLN A 870 -8.35 28.50 30.96
N SER A 871 -9.03 27.38 31.27
CA SER A 871 -9.70 26.51 30.29
C SER A 871 -11.22 26.46 30.47
N LEU A 872 -11.77 27.15 31.46
CA LEU A 872 -13.19 27.05 31.82
C LEU A 872 -14.12 27.56 30.70
N LEU A 873 -13.76 28.65 30.01
CA LEU A 873 -14.54 29.15 28.88
C LEU A 873 -14.53 28.18 27.70
N GLU A 874 -13.37 27.59 27.40
CA GLU A 874 -13.23 26.56 26.36
C GLU A 874 -14.07 25.31 26.70
N PHE A 875 -14.09 24.91 27.97
CA PHE A 875 -14.91 23.80 28.41
C PHE A 875 -16.42 24.10 28.28
N PHE A 876 -16.86 25.31 28.63
CA PHE A 876 -18.25 25.71 28.44
C PHE A 876 -18.63 25.87 26.95
N SER A 877 -17.68 26.28 26.10
CA SER A 877 -17.83 26.29 24.65
C SER A 877 -18.06 24.88 24.12
N LEU A 878 -17.25 23.89 24.54
CA LEU A 878 -17.47 22.47 24.21
C LEU A 878 -18.86 21.99 24.65
N MET A 879 -19.27 22.29 25.88
CA MET A 879 -20.61 21.95 26.38
C MET A 879 -21.74 22.57 25.52
N ALA A 880 -21.55 23.78 25.01
CA ALA A 880 -22.52 24.44 24.13
C ALA A 880 -22.65 23.75 22.75
N THR A 881 -21.64 23.01 22.30
CA THR A 881 -21.67 22.24 21.06
C THR A 881 -22.33 20.87 21.18
N ALA A 882 -22.87 20.54 22.37
CA ALA A 882 -23.48 19.24 22.61
C ALA A 882 -24.67 18.94 21.71
N ASP A 883 -24.68 17.74 21.11
CA ASP A 883 -25.81 17.28 20.32
C ASP A 883 -27.07 17.22 21.20
N ARG A 884 -28.07 18.02 20.85
CA ARG A 884 -29.34 18.15 21.57
C ARG A 884 -30.05 16.80 21.69
N ASN A 885 -30.06 16.01 20.63
CA ASN A 885 -30.72 14.71 20.61
C ASN A 885 -30.00 13.73 21.52
N PHE A 886 -28.66 13.72 21.47
CA PHE A 886 -27.84 12.85 22.32
C PHE A 886 -28.03 13.18 23.81
N VAL A 887 -27.96 14.46 24.19
CA VAL A 887 -27.99 14.89 25.61
C VAL A 887 -29.39 14.88 26.23
N ILE A 888 -30.46 14.96 25.43
CA ILE A 888 -31.85 14.97 25.92
C ILE A 888 -32.44 13.54 26.03
N GLN A 889 -31.94 12.59 25.23
CA GLN A 889 -32.37 11.19 25.30
C GLN A 889 -31.91 10.49 26.59
N SER A 890 -32.47 9.31 26.88
CA SER A 890 -32.24 8.57 28.13
C SER A 890 -30.76 8.21 28.36
N THR A 891 -30.00 7.98 27.29
CA THR A 891 -28.56 7.67 27.30
C THR A 891 -27.70 8.86 27.73
N GLY A 892 -28.01 10.08 27.29
CA GLY A 892 -27.29 11.31 27.65
C GLY A 892 -27.68 11.94 29.00
N LYS A 893 -28.68 11.38 29.70
CA LYS A 893 -29.20 11.95 30.95
C LYS A 893 -28.12 12.10 32.04
N GLN A 894 -27.30 11.07 32.23
CA GLN A 894 -26.22 11.08 33.23
C GLN A 894 -25.16 12.14 32.90
N LEU A 895 -24.79 12.27 31.61
CA LEU A 895 -23.88 13.31 31.14
C LEU A 895 -24.44 14.71 31.41
N ARG A 896 -25.74 14.93 31.13
CA ARG A 896 -26.42 16.19 31.39
C ARG A 896 -26.46 16.55 32.87
N GLU A 897 -26.67 15.58 33.75
CA GLU A 897 -26.65 15.78 35.19
C GLU A 897 -25.25 16.17 35.68
N SER A 898 -24.21 15.51 35.18
CA SER A 898 -22.81 15.87 35.47
C SER A 898 -22.47 17.29 34.98
N PHE A 899 -22.92 17.68 33.79
CA PHE A 899 -22.77 19.05 33.30
C PHE A 899 -23.45 20.08 34.22
N LYS A 900 -24.66 19.80 34.69
CA LYS A 900 -25.36 20.68 35.64
C LYS A 900 -24.62 20.79 36.97
N GLN A 901 -24.00 19.70 37.45
CA GLN A 901 -23.20 19.71 38.66
C GLN A 901 -21.97 20.60 38.52
N ILE A 902 -21.24 20.51 37.40
CA ILE A 902 -20.12 21.41 37.08
C ILE A 902 -20.56 22.87 37.06
N ILE A 903 -21.67 23.17 36.39
CA ILE A 903 -22.21 24.53 36.30
C ILE A 903 -22.54 25.06 37.70
N GLN A 904 -23.21 24.25 38.53
CA GLN A 904 -23.55 24.63 39.90
C GLN A 904 -22.30 24.89 40.75
N GLN A 905 -21.26 24.06 40.60
CA GLN A 905 -19.98 24.25 41.27
C GLN A 905 -19.35 25.59 40.91
N TYR A 906 -19.23 25.92 39.62
CA TYR A 906 -18.64 27.20 39.19
C TYR A 906 -19.53 28.41 39.48
N LYS A 907 -20.86 28.27 39.43
CA LYS A 907 -21.80 29.33 39.85
C LYS A 907 -21.64 29.69 41.33
N SER A 908 -21.19 28.75 42.17
CA SER A 908 -20.87 29.02 43.57
C SER A 908 -19.51 29.70 43.78
N MET A 909 -18.58 29.55 42.82
CA MET A 909 -17.21 30.07 42.90
C MET A 909 -17.06 31.45 42.22
N ILE A 910 -17.82 31.71 41.16
CA ILE A 910 -17.73 32.92 40.34
C ILE A 910 -18.81 33.92 40.79
N SER A 911 -18.37 35.08 41.27
CA SER A 911 -19.27 36.10 41.86
C SER A 911 -20.28 36.68 40.86
N ASP A 912 -19.89 36.83 39.59
CA ASP A 912 -20.74 37.28 38.49
C ASP A 912 -20.69 36.27 37.33
N PHE A 913 -21.35 35.13 37.55
CA PHE A 913 -21.36 34.02 36.60
C PHE A 913 -22.03 34.40 35.27
N ASP A 914 -23.07 35.23 35.30
CA ASP A 914 -23.76 35.68 34.09
C ASP A 914 -22.85 36.54 33.20
N ASN A 915 -22.05 37.44 33.80
CA ASN A 915 -21.07 38.20 33.04
C ASN A 915 -19.91 37.34 32.55
N PHE A 916 -19.50 36.32 33.32
CA PHE A 916 -18.47 35.36 32.86
C PHE A 916 -18.90 34.64 31.57
N LEU A 917 -20.18 34.25 31.46
CA LEU A 917 -20.72 33.62 30.25
C LEU A 917 -20.70 34.53 29.02
N ASN A 918 -20.54 35.85 29.17
CA ASN A 918 -20.36 36.75 28.03
C ASN A 918 -19.01 36.55 27.30
N GLY A 919 -18.10 35.75 27.88
CA GLY A 919 -16.89 35.31 27.20
C GLY A 919 -17.12 34.23 26.13
N LEU A 920 -18.32 33.64 26.05
CA LEU A 920 -18.67 32.69 24.99
C LEU A 920 -19.16 33.42 23.72
N PRO A 921 -18.98 32.83 22.53
CA PRO A 921 -19.69 33.23 21.32
C PRO A 921 -21.22 33.31 21.54
N ALA A 922 -21.89 34.29 20.92
CA ALA A 922 -23.30 34.60 21.20
C ALA A 922 -24.27 33.44 20.92
N ASP A 923 -24.00 32.68 19.86
CA ASP A 923 -24.71 31.46 19.45
C ASP A 923 -24.52 30.31 20.46
N GLN A 924 -23.29 30.14 20.95
CA GLN A 924 -22.96 29.15 21.98
C GLN A 924 -23.56 29.54 23.34
N GLN A 925 -23.56 30.82 23.69
CA GLN A 925 -24.16 31.31 24.94
C GLN A 925 -25.66 31.00 24.99
N ALA A 926 -26.39 31.26 23.91
CA ALA A 926 -27.82 30.94 23.82
C ALA A 926 -28.07 29.43 23.96
N THR A 927 -27.30 28.61 23.24
CA THR A 927 -27.42 27.15 23.27
C THR A 927 -27.09 26.57 24.65
N PHE A 928 -26.04 27.08 25.31
CA PHE A 928 -25.65 26.68 26.65
C PHE A 928 -26.77 26.93 27.67
N ARG A 929 -27.37 28.13 27.65
CA ARG A 929 -28.48 28.48 28.55
C ARG A 929 -29.71 27.62 28.28
N GLU A 930 -30.02 27.34 27.01
CA GLU A 930 -31.14 26.49 26.61
C GLU A 930 -30.95 25.03 27.09
N LEU A 931 -29.80 24.43 26.81
CA LEU A 931 -29.50 23.03 27.14
C LEU A 931 -29.50 22.75 28.65
N TYR A 932 -28.95 23.68 29.43
CA TYR A 932 -28.70 23.45 30.86
C TYR A 932 -29.66 24.21 31.78
N SER A 933 -30.51 25.10 31.24
CA SER A 933 -31.51 25.90 31.97
C SER A 933 -30.90 26.82 33.03
N VAL A 934 -29.92 27.64 32.63
CA VAL A 934 -29.04 28.44 33.52
C VAL A 934 -29.16 29.94 33.33
#